data_AF-H2NMD3-F1
#
_entry.id   AF-H2NMD3-F1
#
_cell.length_a   1.000
_cell.length_b   1.000
_cell.length_c   1.000
_cell.angle_alpha   90.00
_cell.angle_beta   90.00
_cell.angle_gamma   90.00
#
_symmetry.space_group_name_H-M   'P 1'
#
loop_
_entity.id
_entity.type
_entity.pdbx_description
1 polymer ?
#
loop_
_entity_poly.entity_id
_entity_poly.type
_entity_poly.pdbx_seq_one_letter_code
_entity_poly.pdbx_strand_id
1 'polypeptide(L)'
;MSATINCKEFADYFAVPVQNKMNPAYIFEVEGKPHSVEEYYLNDLEHIHHSKLSPHLLEEPVITKDIYEVAVSLIQMFDDLDMKESGNKGWSGAQFVLERSSVLVFLPGLGEINYMHELLTNLVHKRLQVYPLHSSVALEEQNNVFLSPVPGYRKIILSTNIAESSVTVPDVKYVIDFCLTRTLVCDEDTNYQSLRLSWASKTSCNQRKGRAGRVSRGYCYRLVHKDFWDNSIPDHVVPEMLRCPLGSTILKVKLLDMGEPRALLATALSPPGLSDIERTILLLKEVGALAVSGQRKDENPHDGELTFLGRVLAQLPVNQQLGKLIVLGHVFGCLDECLIIAAALSLKNFFAMPFRQHLDGYRNKVNFSGSSKSDCIALVEAFKTWKACRQRGELRYPKDELNWGRLNYIQIKRIREVAELYEELKTRISQFNMHVDSRRPVMDQEYIYKQRFILQVVLAGAFYPNYFTFGQPDEEMAVRELAGKDPKTTVVLKHIPPYGFLYYKQLQSLFRQCGQVKSIVFDGAKAFVEFSRNPTERFKTLPAVYMAIKMSQLKVSLELNVHSAEEIEGKVRGMNVSKLRNTRVNVDFQKQTVDPMQVSFNTSDRSQTVTDLLLTIDVTEVVEVGHFWGYRIDEKNSEILKKLTAEINQLTLMPLPTYPHPDLVCLAPFSDFGKQRYFRAQVLYVSGNSAEVFFVDYGNKSHVDLHLLMEIPCQFLELPFQALEFKICKMRPSAKSLVCGEHWSDGASQWFASLVSGCTLLVKVFSVVHSVLHVDVYQYSGVQDAINIRDVLIQQGYAELTEESYESKVNILRAAINKLVCDGPNGCKCLGPERVAQLQDSARQKLLGLFCQSKPREKIVPKWHEKPYEWNQVDPKLVMEQADHESSRGKNTFLYQLHKLVVLGT
;
A
#
# COMPACT_ATOMS: atom_id res chain seq x y z
N MET A 1 18.36 -10.98 -38.80
CA MET A 1 19.68 -11.22 -38.16
C MET A 1 19.45 -11.60 -36.71
N SER A 2 19.95 -12.75 -36.26
CA SER A 2 19.91 -13.15 -34.85
C SER A 2 20.97 -14.21 -34.57
N ALA A 3 21.45 -14.27 -33.33
CA ALA A 3 22.47 -15.23 -32.89
C ALA A 3 21.89 -16.60 -32.48
N THR A 4 20.60 -16.69 -32.17
CA THR A 4 19.99 -17.90 -31.58
C THR A 4 18.57 -18.20 -32.09
N ILE A 5 18.26 -17.88 -33.36
CA ILE A 5 16.95 -18.19 -33.97
C ILE A 5 16.99 -19.48 -34.77
N ASN A 6 15.82 -20.09 -34.97
CA ASN A 6 15.63 -21.16 -35.94
C ASN A 6 15.67 -20.58 -37.37
N CYS A 7 16.85 -20.52 -37.98
CA CYS A 7 17.03 -19.92 -39.31
C CYS A 7 16.19 -20.60 -40.40
N LYS A 8 15.98 -21.91 -40.29
CA LYS A 8 15.22 -22.69 -41.27
C LYS A 8 13.74 -22.30 -41.28
N GLU A 9 13.13 -22.20 -40.11
CA GLU A 9 11.72 -21.80 -39.98
C GLU A 9 11.45 -20.44 -40.63
N PHE A 10 12.33 -19.46 -40.39
CA PHE A 10 12.23 -18.14 -41.05
C PHE A 10 12.49 -18.22 -42.56
N ALA A 11 13.45 -19.03 -43.00
CA ALA A 11 13.75 -19.21 -44.42
C ALA A 11 12.58 -19.83 -45.17
N ASP A 12 11.90 -20.82 -44.57
CA ASP A 12 10.73 -21.48 -45.12
C ASP A 12 9.51 -20.54 -45.13
N TYR A 13 9.33 -19.72 -44.09
CA TYR A 13 8.24 -18.74 -44.04
C TYR A 13 8.35 -17.65 -45.11
N PHE A 14 9.57 -17.17 -45.37
CA PHE A 14 9.84 -16.19 -46.44
C PHE A 14 10.13 -16.84 -47.80
N ALA A 15 9.73 -18.10 -48.00
CA ALA A 15 9.95 -18.79 -49.26
C ALA A 15 9.21 -18.12 -50.42
N VAL A 16 9.84 -18.08 -51.59
CA VAL A 16 9.31 -17.44 -52.80
C VAL A 16 8.95 -18.52 -53.83
N PRO A 17 7.78 -18.42 -54.50
CA PRO A 17 7.43 -19.36 -55.56
C PRO A 17 8.31 -19.16 -56.81
N VAL A 18 9.04 -20.19 -57.21
CA VAL A 18 9.85 -20.23 -58.43
C VAL A 18 9.56 -21.55 -59.14
N GLN A 19 9.12 -21.50 -60.40
CA GLN A 19 8.83 -22.69 -61.22
C GLN A 19 7.94 -23.73 -60.52
N ASN A 20 6.82 -23.29 -59.94
CA ASN A 20 5.86 -24.14 -59.18
C ASN A 20 6.46 -24.84 -57.94
N LYS A 21 7.58 -24.36 -57.40
CA LYS A 21 8.16 -24.81 -56.11
C LYS A 21 8.41 -23.61 -55.19
N MET A 22 8.25 -23.82 -53.88
CA MET A 22 8.60 -22.82 -52.87
C MET A 22 10.09 -22.96 -52.56
N ASN A 23 10.88 -21.93 -52.88
CA ASN A 23 12.30 -21.89 -52.56
C ASN A 23 12.52 -21.07 -51.28
N PRO A 24 13.19 -21.63 -50.25
CA PRO A 24 13.42 -20.93 -48.98
C PRO A 24 14.36 -19.73 -49.16
N ALA A 25 14.25 -18.74 -48.28
CA ALA A 25 15.12 -17.57 -48.28
C ALA A 25 16.59 -17.96 -47.94
N TYR A 26 17.54 -17.20 -48.48
CA TYR A 26 18.96 -17.44 -48.22
C TYR A 26 19.33 -17.17 -46.75
N ILE A 27 20.12 -18.08 -46.17
CA ILE A 27 20.68 -17.97 -44.83
C ILE A 27 22.16 -17.59 -44.96
N PHE A 28 22.55 -16.49 -44.31
CA PHE A 28 23.94 -16.06 -44.20
C PHE A 28 24.43 -16.30 -42.77
N GLU A 29 25.39 -17.22 -42.63
CA GLU A 29 26.05 -17.48 -41.35
C GLU A 29 27.28 -16.56 -41.21
N VAL A 30 27.31 -15.78 -40.13
CA VAL A 30 28.43 -14.88 -39.82
C VAL A 30 29.21 -15.48 -38.66
N GLU A 31 30.41 -15.96 -38.93
CA GLU A 31 31.30 -16.47 -37.89
C GLU A 31 31.85 -15.31 -37.03
N GLY A 32 31.61 -15.37 -35.72
CA GLY A 32 32.27 -14.55 -34.72
C GLY A 32 33.15 -15.40 -33.81
N LYS A 33 34.27 -14.87 -33.33
CA LYS A 33 35.13 -15.53 -32.32
C LYS A 33 34.94 -14.90 -30.93
N PRO A 34 33.83 -15.16 -30.20
CA PRO A 34 33.80 -14.89 -28.77
C PRO A 34 34.83 -15.78 -28.06
N HIS A 35 35.32 -15.35 -26.89
CA HIS A 35 36.17 -16.21 -26.07
C HIS A 35 35.36 -17.43 -25.59
N SER A 36 36.04 -18.55 -25.36
CA SER A 36 35.40 -19.79 -24.91
C SER A 36 34.72 -19.60 -23.55
N VAL A 37 33.50 -20.14 -23.41
CA VAL A 37 32.76 -20.20 -22.15
C VAL A 37 32.55 -21.66 -21.77
N GLU A 38 33.04 -22.06 -20.60
CA GLU A 38 32.81 -23.42 -20.08
C GLU A 38 31.49 -23.50 -19.32
N GLU A 39 30.81 -24.63 -19.44
CA GLU A 39 29.49 -24.87 -18.85
C GLU A 39 29.56 -25.95 -17.78
N TYR A 40 28.95 -25.68 -16.64
CA TYR A 40 28.85 -26.60 -15.50
C TYR A 40 27.39 -26.70 -15.07
N TYR A 41 26.99 -27.90 -14.66
CA TYR A 41 25.66 -28.23 -14.16
C TYR A 41 25.74 -28.62 -12.69
N LEU A 42 24.60 -28.74 -12.02
CA LEU A 42 24.55 -29.06 -10.60
C LEU A 42 25.26 -30.38 -10.24
N ASN A 43 25.23 -31.37 -11.15
CA ASN A 43 25.95 -32.64 -11.02
C ASN A 43 27.48 -32.45 -10.95
N ASP A 44 28.01 -31.44 -11.64
CA ASP A 44 29.43 -31.13 -11.62
C ASP A 44 29.86 -30.46 -10.30
N LEU A 45 28.89 -30.01 -9.50
CA LEU A 45 29.11 -29.22 -8.28
C LEU A 45 28.91 -30.02 -6.98
N GLU A 46 28.74 -31.35 -7.05
CA GLU A 46 28.50 -32.20 -5.87
C GLU A 46 29.65 -32.14 -4.83
N HIS A 47 30.86 -31.79 -5.26
CA HIS A 47 32.02 -31.60 -4.37
C HIS A 47 31.97 -30.31 -3.53
N ILE A 48 31.04 -29.41 -3.83
CA ILE A 48 30.91 -28.07 -3.23
C ILE A 48 29.84 -28.04 -2.14
N HIS A 49 28.90 -29.00 -2.16
CA HIS A 49 27.77 -29.04 -1.24
C HIS A 49 27.45 -30.48 -0.81
N HIS A 50 27.48 -30.75 0.50
CA HIS A 50 27.37 -32.11 1.05
C HIS A 50 25.93 -32.61 1.26
N SER A 51 24.91 -31.77 1.05
CA SER A 51 23.50 -32.16 1.20
C SER A 51 22.89 -32.66 -0.12
N LYS A 52 22.13 -33.76 -0.06
CA LYS A 52 21.43 -34.35 -1.21
C LYS A 52 20.33 -33.39 -1.70
N LEU A 53 20.55 -32.74 -2.83
CA LEU A 53 19.58 -31.82 -3.45
C LEU A 53 18.40 -32.61 -4.02
N SER A 54 17.19 -32.04 -3.90
CA SER A 54 15.98 -32.65 -4.45
C SER A 54 15.96 -32.54 -5.98
N PRO A 55 15.43 -33.55 -6.70
CA PRO A 55 15.30 -33.47 -8.15
C PRO A 55 14.34 -32.35 -8.57
N HIS A 56 14.65 -31.68 -9.67
CA HIS A 56 13.80 -30.61 -10.22
C HIS A 56 12.58 -31.22 -10.94
N LEU A 57 11.40 -30.64 -10.70
CA LEU A 57 10.17 -30.96 -11.41
C LEU A 57 9.78 -29.81 -12.34
N LEU A 58 9.35 -30.14 -13.57
CA LEU A 58 8.97 -29.13 -14.56
C LEU A 58 7.75 -28.32 -14.11
N GLU A 59 6.79 -28.99 -13.46
CA GLU A 59 5.50 -28.44 -13.03
C GLU A 59 5.61 -27.52 -11.80
N GLU A 60 6.71 -27.62 -11.04
CA GLU A 60 6.93 -26.87 -9.80
C GLU A 60 8.22 -26.03 -9.87
N PRO A 61 8.25 -24.93 -10.65
CA PRO A 61 9.41 -24.07 -10.72
C PRO A 61 9.59 -23.34 -9.38
N VAL A 62 10.60 -23.73 -8.60
CA VAL A 62 10.92 -23.13 -7.30
C VAL A 62 12.43 -23.06 -7.07
N ILE A 63 12.88 -22.05 -6.32
CA ILE A 63 14.25 -21.97 -5.83
C ILE A 63 14.24 -22.37 -4.35
N THR A 64 14.81 -23.53 -4.03
CA THR A 64 14.99 -23.98 -2.65
C THR A 64 16.14 -23.24 -1.98
N LYS A 65 16.18 -23.26 -0.63
CA LYS A 65 17.26 -22.61 0.14
C LYS A 65 18.63 -23.17 -0.21
N ASP A 66 18.73 -24.49 -0.36
CA ASP A 66 19.97 -25.19 -0.68
C ASP A 66 20.59 -24.70 -2.01
N ILE A 67 19.76 -24.35 -3.01
CA ILE A 67 20.26 -23.82 -4.29
C ILE A 67 20.90 -22.42 -4.10
N TYR A 68 20.35 -21.60 -3.21
CA TYR A 68 20.99 -20.33 -2.83
C TYR A 68 22.32 -20.56 -2.11
N GLU A 69 22.39 -21.56 -1.23
CA GLU A 69 23.64 -21.93 -0.53
C GLU A 69 24.72 -22.40 -1.51
N VAL A 70 24.36 -23.21 -2.52
CA VAL A 70 25.27 -23.58 -3.63
C VAL A 70 25.79 -22.34 -4.36
N ALA A 71 24.91 -21.39 -4.70
CA ALA A 71 25.32 -20.15 -5.37
C ALA A 71 26.27 -19.30 -4.51
N VAL A 72 26.04 -19.22 -3.19
CA VAL A 72 26.92 -18.54 -2.24
C VAL A 72 28.28 -19.23 -2.17
N SER A 73 28.31 -20.56 -2.07
CA SER A 73 29.56 -21.35 -2.06
C SER A 73 30.37 -21.17 -3.34
N LEU A 74 29.73 -21.15 -4.51
CA LEU A 74 30.37 -20.83 -5.80
C LEU A 74 31.07 -19.48 -5.76
N ILE A 75 30.36 -18.43 -5.32
CA ILE A 75 30.90 -17.08 -5.22
C ILE A 75 32.15 -17.03 -4.33
N GLN A 76 32.16 -17.81 -3.24
CA GLN A 76 33.29 -17.87 -2.31
C GLN A 76 34.52 -18.57 -2.92
N MET A 77 34.33 -19.58 -3.78
CA MET A 77 35.43 -20.32 -4.41
C MET A 77 36.03 -19.62 -5.63
N PHE A 78 35.33 -18.65 -6.23
CA PHE A 78 35.86 -17.96 -7.41
C PHE A 78 37.16 -17.20 -7.13
N ASP A 79 37.44 -16.83 -5.87
CA ASP A 79 38.73 -16.29 -5.46
C ASP A 79 39.87 -17.29 -5.71
N ASP A 80 39.66 -18.57 -5.37
CA ASP A 80 40.65 -19.63 -5.59
C ASP A 80 40.80 -19.98 -7.07
N LEU A 81 39.70 -19.91 -7.85
CA LEU A 81 39.74 -20.14 -9.29
C LEU A 81 40.52 -19.02 -10.02
N ASP A 82 40.25 -17.76 -9.69
CA ASP A 82 40.99 -16.62 -10.27
C ASP A 82 42.49 -16.69 -9.93
N MET A 83 42.86 -17.16 -8.72
CA MET A 83 44.25 -17.37 -8.32
C MET A 83 44.95 -18.50 -9.09
N LYS A 84 44.27 -19.63 -9.30
CA LYS A 84 44.82 -20.77 -10.06
C LYS A 84 45.08 -20.40 -11.53
N GLU A 85 44.20 -19.61 -12.13
CA GLU A 85 44.30 -19.24 -13.55
C GLU A 85 45.37 -18.15 -13.82
N SER A 86 45.61 -17.26 -12.85
CA SER A 86 46.58 -16.15 -12.99
C SER A 86 48.06 -16.58 -12.85
N GLY A 87 48.34 -17.86 -12.58
CA GLY A 87 49.71 -18.43 -12.61
C GLY A 87 50.70 -17.90 -11.55
N ASN A 88 50.26 -17.03 -10.62
CA ASN A 88 51.14 -16.37 -9.66
C ASN A 88 51.47 -17.29 -8.47
N LYS A 89 52.45 -18.19 -8.64
CA LYS A 89 53.21 -18.77 -7.52
C LYS A 89 54.30 -17.78 -7.12
N GLY A 90 54.04 -16.87 -6.18
CA GLY A 90 55.03 -15.89 -5.74
C GLY A 90 54.76 -15.28 -4.37
N TRP A 91 55.53 -15.73 -3.39
CA TRP A 91 55.89 -15.18 -2.07
C TRP A 91 55.14 -13.98 -1.45
N SER A 92 54.82 -14.17 -0.16
CA SER A 92 54.72 -13.18 0.93
C SER A 92 53.49 -12.25 1.00
N GLY A 93 52.58 -12.56 1.93
CA GLY A 93 51.97 -11.57 2.84
C GLY A 93 50.75 -10.78 2.39
N ALA A 94 50.41 -10.69 1.10
CA ALA A 94 49.18 -10.02 0.65
C ALA A 94 48.04 -11.03 0.43
N GLN A 95 47.10 -11.08 1.38
CA GLN A 95 46.02 -12.08 1.44
C GLN A 95 44.88 -11.86 0.41
N PHE A 96 45.06 -10.99 -0.60
CA PHE A 96 43.99 -10.57 -1.50
C PHE A 96 44.45 -10.42 -2.96
N VAL A 97 43.68 -11.00 -3.90
CA VAL A 97 43.78 -10.74 -5.36
C VAL A 97 43.54 -9.25 -5.61
N LEU A 98 44.43 -8.57 -6.34
CA LEU A 98 44.26 -7.14 -6.70
C LEU A 98 43.10 -6.92 -7.68
N GLU A 99 42.89 -7.85 -8.62
CA GLU A 99 41.80 -7.81 -9.61
C GLU A 99 40.91 -9.05 -9.48
N ARG A 100 39.68 -8.86 -8.97
CA ARG A 100 38.68 -9.93 -8.85
C ARG A 100 37.68 -9.84 -9.99
N SER A 101 37.39 -10.95 -10.65
CA SER A 101 36.48 -10.97 -11.79
C SER A 101 35.01 -10.85 -11.37
N SER A 102 34.20 -10.18 -12.19
CA SER A 102 32.80 -9.92 -11.89
C SER A 102 31.90 -11.14 -12.10
N VAL A 103 30.88 -11.26 -11.24
CA VAL A 103 29.90 -12.35 -11.25
C VAL A 103 28.53 -11.80 -11.63
N LEU A 104 27.86 -12.43 -12.58
CA LEU A 104 26.48 -12.14 -12.96
C LEU A 104 25.57 -13.31 -12.57
N VAL A 105 24.58 -13.05 -11.73
CA VAL A 105 23.63 -14.05 -11.23
C VAL A 105 22.26 -13.77 -11.82
N PHE A 106 21.69 -14.74 -12.53
CA PHE A 106 20.34 -14.66 -13.09
C PHE A 106 19.31 -15.24 -12.12
N LEU A 107 18.41 -14.38 -11.65
CA LEU A 107 17.29 -14.68 -10.75
C LEU A 107 15.97 -14.27 -11.41
N PRO A 108 14.84 -14.92 -11.09
CA PRO A 108 13.59 -14.71 -11.82
C PRO A 108 12.83 -13.44 -11.47
N GLY A 109 13.12 -12.80 -10.33
CA GLY A 109 12.38 -11.62 -9.87
C GLY A 109 13.04 -10.88 -8.70
N LEU A 110 12.40 -9.78 -8.28
CA LEU A 110 12.92 -8.90 -7.23
C LEU A 110 12.95 -9.57 -5.85
N GLY A 111 11.98 -10.43 -5.53
CA GLY A 111 11.95 -11.14 -4.25
C GLY A 111 13.14 -12.07 -4.08
N GLU A 112 13.50 -12.79 -5.15
CA GLU A 112 14.65 -13.68 -5.21
C GLU A 112 15.98 -12.88 -5.20
N ILE A 113 16.03 -11.73 -5.87
CA ILE A 113 17.16 -10.79 -5.80
C ILE A 113 17.37 -10.30 -4.35
N ASN A 114 16.31 -9.89 -3.65
CA ASN A 114 16.40 -9.42 -2.27
C ASN A 114 16.95 -10.51 -1.34
N TYR A 115 16.46 -11.73 -1.47
CA TYR A 115 16.90 -12.87 -0.66
C TYR A 115 18.39 -13.19 -0.89
N MET A 116 18.83 -13.27 -2.15
CA MET A 116 20.25 -13.50 -2.46
C MET A 116 21.14 -12.34 -2.00
N HIS A 117 20.66 -11.10 -2.14
CA HIS A 117 21.37 -9.92 -1.66
C HIS A 117 21.60 -9.97 -0.15
N GLU A 118 20.58 -10.37 0.63
CA GLU A 118 20.67 -10.52 2.09
C GLU A 118 21.74 -11.56 2.47
N LEU A 119 21.68 -12.76 1.87
CA LEU A 119 22.67 -13.82 2.09
C LEU A 119 24.11 -13.35 1.83
N LEU A 120 24.33 -12.61 0.74
CA LEU A 120 25.65 -12.10 0.38
C LEU A 120 26.10 -10.93 1.26
N THR A 121 25.17 -10.09 1.72
CA THR A 121 25.48 -8.96 2.60
C THR A 121 25.98 -9.43 3.97
N ASN A 122 25.49 -10.57 4.44
CA ASN A 122 25.95 -11.20 5.69
C ASN A 122 27.43 -11.67 5.61
N LEU A 123 28.03 -11.72 4.42
CA LEU A 123 29.43 -12.06 4.18
C LEU A 123 30.35 -10.82 4.17
N VAL A 124 30.17 -9.90 5.12
CA VAL A 124 30.86 -8.58 5.17
C VAL A 124 32.38 -8.70 5.07
N HIS A 125 32.97 -9.76 5.64
CA HIS A 125 34.42 -9.99 5.65
C HIS A 125 35.01 -10.35 4.27
N LYS A 126 34.19 -10.63 3.26
CA LYS A 126 34.63 -11.11 1.94
C LYS A 126 34.80 -10.02 0.88
N ARG A 127 34.63 -8.74 1.25
CA ARG A 127 34.78 -7.57 0.34
C ARG A 127 33.97 -7.74 -0.95
N LEU A 128 32.67 -7.93 -0.81
CA LEU A 128 31.74 -8.06 -1.94
C LEU A 128 31.03 -6.72 -2.20
N GLN A 129 30.87 -6.36 -3.48
CA GLN A 129 30.01 -5.25 -3.91
C GLN A 129 28.84 -5.84 -4.68
N VAL A 130 27.67 -5.87 -4.04
CA VAL A 130 26.45 -6.50 -4.57
C VAL A 130 25.54 -5.43 -5.17
N TYR A 131 25.20 -5.57 -6.45
CA TYR A 131 24.36 -4.63 -7.20
C TYR A 131 23.09 -5.32 -7.70
N PRO A 132 21.89 -4.89 -7.24
CA PRO A 132 20.63 -5.37 -7.80
C PRO A 132 20.36 -4.71 -9.16
N LEU A 133 20.00 -5.52 -10.16
CA LEU A 133 19.70 -5.08 -11.51
C LEU A 133 18.31 -5.61 -11.93
N HIS A 134 17.29 -4.79 -11.67
CA HIS A 134 15.89 -5.07 -11.96
C HIS A 134 15.20 -3.85 -12.58
N SER A 135 14.16 -4.07 -13.39
CA SER A 135 13.46 -2.99 -14.12
C SER A 135 12.81 -1.93 -13.21
N SER A 136 12.49 -2.27 -11.97
CA SER A 136 11.90 -1.37 -10.95
C SER A 136 12.93 -0.63 -10.09
N VAL A 137 14.20 -1.06 -10.12
CA VAL A 137 15.29 -0.38 -9.40
C VAL A 137 15.57 0.97 -10.07
N ALA A 138 15.97 1.98 -9.30
CA ALA A 138 16.17 3.32 -9.86
C ALA A 138 17.29 3.31 -10.92
N LEU A 139 17.15 4.11 -11.99
CA LEU A 139 18.13 4.12 -13.08
C LEU A 139 19.55 4.50 -12.60
N GLU A 140 19.66 5.40 -11.62
CA GLU A 140 20.94 5.76 -10.99
C GLU A 140 21.61 4.54 -10.35
N GLU A 141 20.83 3.68 -9.67
CA GLU A 141 21.32 2.44 -9.06
C GLU A 141 21.69 1.38 -10.10
N GLN A 142 20.90 1.26 -11.18
CA GLN A 142 21.21 0.35 -12.30
C GLN A 142 22.54 0.71 -12.97
N ASN A 143 22.82 2.01 -13.12
CA ASN A 143 24.04 2.50 -13.74
C ASN A 143 25.31 2.15 -12.94
N ASN A 144 25.19 1.91 -11.63
CA ASN A 144 26.33 1.52 -10.80
C ASN A 144 26.94 0.18 -11.21
N VAL A 145 26.18 -0.67 -11.92
CA VAL A 145 26.67 -1.96 -12.44
C VAL A 145 27.79 -1.79 -13.47
N PHE A 146 27.84 -0.65 -14.17
CA PHE A 146 28.87 -0.34 -15.16
C PHE A 146 30.15 0.23 -14.54
N LEU A 147 30.11 0.64 -13.27
CA LEU A 147 31.29 1.12 -12.58
C LEU A 147 32.24 -0.05 -12.30
N SER A 148 33.54 0.24 -12.36
CA SER A 148 34.56 -0.71 -11.91
C SER A 148 34.44 -0.93 -10.40
N PRO A 149 34.63 -2.17 -9.91
CA PRO A 149 34.66 -2.41 -8.47
C PRO A 149 35.82 -1.67 -7.80
N VAL A 150 35.67 -1.41 -6.51
CA VAL A 150 36.75 -0.92 -5.66
C VAL A 150 37.88 -1.97 -5.67
N PRO A 151 39.16 -1.58 -5.77
CA PRO A 151 40.26 -2.54 -5.77
C PRO A 151 40.20 -3.53 -4.60
N GLY A 152 40.37 -4.83 -4.90
CA GLY A 152 40.23 -5.92 -3.93
C GLY A 152 38.79 -6.30 -3.55
N TYR A 153 37.76 -5.65 -4.11
CA TYR A 153 36.36 -6.08 -3.99
C TYR A 153 35.91 -6.87 -5.21
N ARG A 154 35.03 -7.85 -5.00
CA ARG A 154 34.38 -8.60 -6.10
C ARG A 154 33.03 -7.96 -6.42
N LYS A 155 32.79 -7.59 -7.68
CA LYS A 155 31.48 -7.13 -8.16
C LYS A 155 30.56 -8.33 -8.38
N ILE A 156 29.39 -8.30 -7.76
CA ILE A 156 28.32 -9.28 -7.92
C ILE A 156 27.07 -8.57 -8.41
N ILE A 157 26.53 -8.99 -9.53
CA ILE A 157 25.36 -8.40 -10.16
C ILE A 157 24.22 -9.40 -10.06
N LEU A 158 23.16 -9.05 -9.34
CA LEU A 158 21.96 -9.88 -9.18
C LEU A 158 20.91 -9.37 -10.16
N SER A 159 20.60 -10.12 -11.22
CA SER A 159 19.79 -9.62 -12.32
C SER A 159 18.66 -10.55 -12.76
N THR A 160 17.62 -9.96 -13.34
CA THR A 160 16.61 -10.67 -14.13
C THR A 160 17.05 -10.81 -15.59
N ASN A 161 16.13 -11.19 -16.49
CA ASN A 161 16.35 -11.19 -17.93
C ASN A 161 16.71 -9.80 -18.53
N ILE A 162 16.69 -8.71 -17.76
CA ILE A 162 17.21 -7.41 -18.21
C ILE A 162 18.68 -7.48 -18.65
N ALA A 163 19.51 -8.28 -17.97
CA ALA A 163 20.91 -8.51 -18.37
C ALA A 163 21.05 -9.54 -19.51
N GLU A 164 19.98 -10.27 -19.87
CA GLU A 164 19.99 -11.27 -20.94
C GLU A 164 20.05 -10.63 -22.33
N SER A 165 19.41 -9.47 -22.51
CA SER A 165 19.34 -8.76 -23.80
C SER A 165 19.55 -7.26 -23.68
N SER A 166 18.99 -6.60 -22.66
CA SER A 166 18.86 -5.14 -22.60
C SER A 166 20.10 -4.40 -22.07
N VAL A 167 20.93 -5.08 -21.27
CA VAL A 167 22.12 -4.50 -20.63
C VAL A 167 23.35 -5.36 -20.90
N THR A 168 24.47 -4.72 -21.24
CA THR A 168 25.74 -5.38 -21.51
C THR A 168 26.78 -4.88 -20.52
N VAL A 169 27.20 -5.77 -19.62
CA VAL A 169 28.27 -5.49 -18.66
C VAL A 169 29.56 -6.13 -19.19
N PRO A 170 30.62 -5.36 -19.45
CA PRO A 170 31.77 -5.85 -20.21
C PRO A 170 32.69 -6.79 -19.41
N ASP A 171 32.77 -6.65 -18.09
CA ASP A 171 33.76 -7.31 -17.22
C ASP A 171 33.26 -8.63 -16.56
N VAL A 172 32.18 -9.21 -17.07
CA VAL A 172 31.60 -10.46 -16.54
C VAL A 172 32.43 -11.66 -16.99
N LYS A 173 32.98 -12.40 -16.01
CA LYS A 173 33.70 -13.66 -16.24
C LYS A 173 32.87 -14.88 -15.82
N TYR A 174 32.15 -14.75 -14.70
CA TYR A 174 31.36 -15.83 -14.10
C TYR A 174 29.86 -15.53 -14.25
N VAL A 175 29.11 -16.47 -14.81
CA VAL A 175 27.64 -16.44 -14.86
C VAL A 175 27.10 -17.56 -13.98
N ILE A 176 26.16 -17.25 -13.09
CA ILE A 176 25.38 -18.22 -12.32
C ILE A 176 23.93 -18.10 -12.78
N ASP A 177 23.38 -19.17 -13.35
CA ASP A 177 22.05 -19.18 -13.94
C ASP A 177 21.13 -20.15 -13.19
N PHE A 178 20.11 -19.62 -12.50
CA PHE A 178 19.07 -20.41 -11.85
C PHE A 178 18.08 -21.02 -12.86
N CYS A 179 18.23 -20.72 -14.16
CA CYS A 179 17.42 -21.27 -15.25
C CYS A 179 15.91 -21.00 -15.11
N LEU A 180 15.53 -19.97 -14.35
CA LEU A 180 14.15 -19.54 -14.14
C LEU A 180 13.91 -18.15 -14.73
N THR A 181 12.65 -17.88 -15.04
CA THR A 181 12.18 -16.57 -15.50
C THR A 181 10.71 -16.36 -15.15
N ARG A 182 10.30 -15.10 -15.02
CA ARG A 182 8.90 -14.73 -14.88
C ARG A 182 8.33 -14.37 -16.25
N THR A 183 7.26 -15.05 -16.64
CA THR A 183 6.62 -14.90 -17.96
C THR A 183 5.19 -14.42 -17.77
N LEU A 184 4.77 -13.43 -18.56
CA LEU A 184 3.37 -13.00 -18.60
C LEU A 184 2.55 -14.07 -19.36
N VAL A 185 1.53 -14.60 -18.71
CA VAL A 185 0.64 -15.61 -19.28
C VAL A 185 -0.80 -15.11 -19.14
N CYS A 186 -1.52 -15.11 -20.25
CA CYS A 186 -2.97 -14.89 -20.24
C CYS A 186 -3.66 -16.19 -19.86
N ASP A 187 -4.54 -16.11 -18.87
CA ASP A 187 -5.40 -17.22 -18.49
C ASP A 187 -6.45 -17.49 -19.58
N GLU A 188 -6.59 -18.75 -19.97
CA GLU A 188 -7.44 -19.15 -21.10
C GLU A 188 -8.93 -19.03 -20.79
N ASP A 189 -9.36 -19.04 -19.53
CA ASP A 189 -10.78 -18.93 -19.20
C ASP A 189 -11.18 -17.49 -18.88
N THR A 190 -10.35 -16.80 -18.10
CA THR A 190 -10.66 -15.47 -17.56
C THR A 190 -10.10 -14.30 -18.38
N ASN A 191 -9.25 -14.56 -19.38
CA ASN A 191 -8.46 -13.54 -20.08
C ASN A 191 -7.54 -12.70 -19.17
N TYR A 192 -7.36 -13.11 -17.91
CA TYR A 192 -6.57 -12.36 -16.96
C TYR A 192 -5.08 -12.62 -17.15
N GLN A 193 -4.28 -11.56 -17.21
CA GLN A 193 -2.83 -11.68 -17.33
C GLN A 193 -2.20 -11.88 -15.96
N SER A 194 -1.44 -12.95 -15.81
CA SER A 194 -0.69 -13.26 -14.59
C SER A 194 0.80 -13.40 -14.90
N LEU A 195 1.64 -12.94 -13.97
CA LEU A 195 3.08 -13.11 -14.06
C LEU A 195 3.46 -14.43 -13.37
N ARG A 196 3.67 -15.49 -14.15
CA ARG A 196 3.97 -16.83 -13.64
C ARG A 196 5.47 -17.08 -13.63
N LEU A 197 5.94 -17.77 -12.59
CA LEU A 197 7.30 -18.29 -12.55
C LEU A 197 7.38 -19.52 -13.45
N SER A 198 8.41 -19.61 -14.29
CA SER A 198 8.57 -20.65 -15.30
C SER A 198 10.05 -20.95 -15.54
N TRP A 199 10.35 -22.14 -16.04
CA TRP A 199 11.68 -22.49 -16.52
C TRP A 199 12.04 -21.67 -17.76
N ALA A 200 13.24 -21.11 -17.78
CA ALA A 200 13.75 -20.37 -18.93
C ALA A 200 14.13 -21.36 -20.04
N SER A 201 13.90 -20.96 -21.30
CA SER A 201 14.24 -21.81 -22.45
C SER A 201 15.75 -22.02 -22.60
N LYS A 202 16.18 -23.11 -23.25
CA LYS A 202 17.60 -23.33 -23.57
C LYS A 202 18.16 -22.16 -24.36
N THR A 203 17.37 -21.59 -25.28
CA THR A 203 17.74 -20.39 -26.04
C THR A 203 18.08 -19.19 -25.13
N SER A 204 17.21 -18.86 -24.17
CA SER A 204 17.45 -17.78 -23.19
C SER A 204 18.67 -18.06 -22.33
N CYS A 205 18.75 -19.28 -21.80
CA CYS A 205 19.87 -19.78 -21.00
C CYS A 205 21.21 -19.76 -21.76
N ASN A 206 21.20 -19.93 -23.09
CA ASN A 206 22.38 -19.76 -23.95
C ASN A 206 22.73 -18.29 -24.19
N GLN A 207 21.75 -17.39 -24.28
CA GLN A 207 22.01 -15.94 -24.32
C GLN A 207 22.63 -15.44 -23.00
N ARG A 208 22.17 -15.97 -21.86
CA ARG A 208 22.75 -15.71 -20.53
C ARG A 208 24.20 -16.18 -20.45
N LYS A 209 24.51 -17.38 -20.94
CA LYS A 209 25.89 -17.89 -21.07
C LYS A 209 26.79 -16.94 -21.86
N GLY A 210 26.30 -16.42 -22.99
CA GLY A 210 27.03 -15.45 -23.84
C GLY A 210 27.27 -14.08 -23.21
N ARG A 211 26.87 -13.87 -21.94
CA ARG A 211 27.26 -12.71 -21.13
C ARG A 211 28.64 -12.88 -20.49
N ALA A 212 29.12 -14.11 -20.33
CA ALA A 212 30.53 -14.42 -20.15
C ALA A 212 31.22 -14.58 -21.52
N GLY A 213 32.55 -14.59 -21.58
CA GLY A 213 33.27 -14.86 -22.84
C GLY A 213 33.46 -13.66 -23.76
N ARG A 214 33.17 -12.44 -23.31
CA ARG A 214 33.24 -11.23 -24.14
C ARG A 214 34.62 -10.58 -24.18
N VAL A 215 35.30 -10.55 -23.04
CA VAL A 215 36.61 -9.90 -22.88
C VAL A 215 37.71 -10.92 -22.56
N SER A 216 37.35 -12.06 -21.97
CA SER A 216 38.24 -13.15 -21.60
C SER A 216 37.47 -14.47 -21.55
N ARG A 217 38.18 -15.58 -21.32
CA ARG A 217 37.57 -16.90 -21.07
C ARG A 217 36.55 -16.79 -19.93
N GLY A 218 35.37 -17.34 -20.17
CA GLY A 218 34.24 -17.25 -19.25
C GLY A 218 33.80 -18.60 -18.69
N TYR A 219 32.96 -18.55 -17.67
CA TYR A 219 32.39 -19.71 -17.00
C TYR A 219 30.90 -19.51 -16.75
N CYS A 220 30.08 -20.53 -17.01
CA CYS A 220 28.64 -20.51 -16.81
C CYS A 220 28.21 -21.71 -15.95
N TYR A 221 27.65 -21.43 -14.78
CA TYR A 221 27.15 -22.42 -13.83
C TYR A 221 25.63 -22.43 -13.88
N ARG A 222 25.05 -23.51 -14.39
CA ARG A 222 23.61 -23.74 -14.44
C ARG A 222 23.18 -24.51 -13.21
N LEU A 223 22.33 -23.93 -12.38
CA LEU A 223 21.87 -24.55 -11.12
C LEU A 223 20.70 -25.52 -11.36
N VAL A 224 20.87 -26.41 -12.34
CA VAL A 224 19.95 -27.51 -12.67
C VAL A 224 20.75 -28.78 -12.93
N HIS A 225 20.11 -29.94 -12.75
CA HIS A 225 20.73 -31.21 -13.12
C HIS A 225 20.83 -31.35 -14.63
N LYS A 226 21.90 -32.00 -15.11
CA LYS A 226 22.16 -32.17 -16.54
C LYS A 226 21.06 -32.98 -17.24
N ASP A 227 20.60 -34.07 -16.61
CA ASP A 227 19.51 -34.89 -17.15
C ASP A 227 18.20 -34.09 -17.28
N PHE A 228 17.93 -33.17 -16.35
CA PHE A 228 16.76 -32.29 -16.40
C PHE A 228 16.90 -31.23 -17.49
N TRP A 229 18.11 -30.69 -17.66
CA TRP A 229 18.41 -29.76 -18.75
C TRP A 229 18.19 -30.40 -20.12
N ASP A 230 18.70 -31.62 -20.34
CA ASP A 230 18.64 -32.28 -21.63
C ASP A 230 17.19 -32.69 -21.99
N ASN A 231 16.44 -33.23 -21.02
CA ASN A 231 15.14 -33.87 -21.28
C ASN A 231 13.90 -33.00 -20.98
N SER A 232 14.00 -31.99 -20.10
CA SER A 232 12.82 -31.28 -19.58
C SER A 232 12.75 -29.79 -19.91
N ILE A 233 13.90 -29.10 -20.02
CA ILE A 233 13.91 -27.65 -20.31
C ILE A 233 13.50 -27.41 -21.77
N PRO A 234 12.53 -26.50 -22.05
CA PRO A 234 12.08 -26.22 -23.40
C PRO A 234 13.18 -25.54 -24.23
N ASP A 235 13.30 -25.89 -25.51
CA ASP A 235 14.35 -25.32 -26.37
C ASP A 235 14.13 -23.84 -26.66
N HIS A 236 12.88 -23.44 -26.88
CA HIS A 236 12.48 -22.08 -27.27
C HIS A 236 11.36 -21.53 -26.38
N VAL A 237 11.27 -20.19 -26.32
CA VAL A 237 10.17 -19.50 -25.64
C VAL A 237 8.93 -19.52 -26.52
N VAL A 238 7.75 -19.76 -25.93
CA VAL A 238 6.48 -19.65 -26.65
C VAL A 238 6.30 -18.22 -27.18
N PRO A 239 6.03 -18.01 -28.49
CA PRO A 239 5.85 -16.69 -29.08
C PRO A 239 4.80 -15.84 -28.35
N GLU A 240 5.05 -14.52 -28.26
CA GLU A 240 4.15 -13.60 -27.54
C GLU A 240 2.74 -13.55 -28.13
N MET A 241 2.61 -13.68 -29.46
CA MET A 241 1.32 -13.70 -30.15
C MET A 241 0.41 -14.85 -29.71
N LEU A 242 0.97 -15.94 -29.18
CA LEU A 242 0.20 -17.08 -28.66
C LEU A 242 -0.16 -16.93 -27.17
N ARG A 243 0.35 -15.89 -26.48
CA ARG A 243 0.21 -15.75 -25.02
C ARG A 243 -0.37 -14.40 -24.58
N CYS A 244 -0.48 -13.44 -25.49
CA CYS A 244 -0.92 -12.08 -25.20
C CYS A 244 -2.21 -11.72 -25.98
N PRO A 245 -3.06 -10.82 -25.44
CA PRO A 245 -4.27 -10.35 -26.10
C PRO A 245 -4.02 -9.74 -27.48
N LEU A 246 -4.87 -10.06 -28.45
CA LEU A 246 -4.69 -9.68 -29.86
C LEU A 246 -5.36 -8.34 -30.22
N GLY A 247 -5.96 -7.63 -29.26
CA GLY A 247 -6.85 -6.49 -29.52
C GLY A 247 -6.21 -5.38 -30.36
N SER A 248 -4.95 -5.02 -30.07
CA SER A 248 -4.23 -3.97 -30.80
C SER A 248 -3.86 -4.43 -32.21
N THR A 249 -3.55 -5.71 -32.39
CA THR A 249 -3.26 -6.30 -33.69
C THR A 249 -4.52 -6.29 -34.56
N ILE A 250 -5.65 -6.76 -34.03
CA ILE A 250 -6.92 -6.81 -34.77
C ILE A 250 -7.39 -5.41 -35.18
N LEU A 251 -7.30 -4.41 -34.29
CA LEU A 251 -7.66 -3.03 -34.64
C LEU A 251 -6.77 -2.46 -35.75
N LYS A 252 -5.48 -2.78 -35.77
CA LYS A 252 -4.57 -2.36 -36.86
C LYS A 252 -4.91 -3.04 -38.18
N VAL A 253 -5.21 -4.34 -38.16
CA VAL A 253 -5.66 -5.10 -39.34
C VAL A 253 -6.89 -4.43 -39.96
N LYS A 254 -7.86 -4.06 -39.11
CA LYS A 254 -9.09 -3.35 -39.55
C LYS A 254 -8.83 -1.93 -40.02
N LEU A 255 -7.96 -1.18 -39.34
CA LEU A 255 -7.60 0.19 -39.75
C LEU A 255 -6.90 0.23 -41.12
N LEU A 256 -6.07 -0.78 -41.41
CA LEU A 256 -5.30 -0.92 -42.65
C LEU A 256 -6.07 -1.65 -43.77
N ASP A 257 -7.32 -2.06 -43.51
CA ASP A 257 -8.17 -2.81 -44.44
C ASP A 257 -7.50 -4.08 -45.02
N MET A 258 -6.80 -4.83 -44.15
CA MET A 258 -6.05 -6.04 -44.54
C MET A 258 -6.93 -7.31 -44.61
N GLY A 259 -8.25 -7.17 -44.64
CA GLY A 259 -9.22 -8.26 -44.68
C GLY A 259 -9.66 -8.81 -43.32
N GLU A 260 -10.16 -10.05 -43.31
CA GLU A 260 -10.65 -10.72 -42.10
C GLU A 260 -9.47 -11.07 -41.16
N PRO A 261 -9.50 -10.65 -39.88
CA PRO A 261 -8.42 -10.93 -38.93
C PRO A 261 -8.09 -12.41 -38.80
N ARG A 262 -9.10 -13.29 -38.85
CA ARG A 262 -8.93 -14.75 -38.81
C ARG A 262 -8.09 -15.26 -39.97
N ALA A 263 -8.42 -14.84 -41.20
CA ALA A 263 -7.72 -15.28 -42.40
C ALA A 263 -6.28 -14.78 -42.44
N LEU A 264 -6.05 -13.52 -42.04
CA LEU A 264 -4.71 -12.93 -42.03
C LEU A 264 -3.82 -13.54 -40.93
N LEU A 265 -4.33 -13.70 -39.71
CA LEU A 265 -3.54 -14.25 -38.61
C LEU A 265 -3.21 -15.73 -38.82
N ALA A 266 -3.99 -16.45 -39.62
CA ALA A 266 -3.67 -17.81 -40.06
C ALA A 266 -2.40 -17.89 -40.92
N THR A 267 -1.97 -16.79 -41.55
CA THR A 267 -0.73 -16.75 -42.35
C THR A 267 0.50 -16.33 -41.55
N ALA A 268 0.38 -16.11 -40.24
CA ALA A 268 1.50 -15.70 -39.40
C ALA A 268 2.47 -16.88 -39.16
N LEU A 269 3.72 -16.58 -38.78
CA LEU A 269 4.75 -17.61 -38.53
C LEU A 269 4.30 -18.65 -37.49
N SER A 270 3.63 -18.19 -36.44
CA SER A 270 3.02 -19.05 -35.41
C SER A 270 1.58 -18.58 -35.18
N PRO A 271 0.58 -19.09 -35.93
CA PRO A 271 -0.79 -18.60 -35.87
C PRO A 271 -1.42 -18.73 -34.48
N PRO A 272 -2.14 -17.70 -33.97
CA PRO A 272 -2.84 -17.80 -32.70
C PRO A 272 -4.04 -18.75 -32.77
N GLY A 273 -4.49 -19.22 -31.61
CA GLY A 273 -5.69 -20.05 -31.50
C GLY A 273 -6.93 -19.32 -32.02
N LEU A 274 -7.81 -20.04 -32.72
CA LEU A 274 -9.06 -19.45 -33.24
C LEU A 274 -9.94 -18.88 -32.12
N SER A 275 -10.02 -19.57 -30.98
CA SER A 275 -10.72 -19.13 -29.78
C SER A 275 -10.22 -17.76 -29.28
N ASP A 276 -8.91 -17.51 -29.36
CA ASP A 276 -8.30 -16.27 -28.87
C ASP A 276 -8.69 -15.08 -29.76
N ILE A 277 -8.71 -15.32 -31.08
CA ILE A 277 -9.15 -14.33 -32.07
C ILE A 277 -10.62 -13.99 -31.84
N GLU A 278 -11.48 -15.00 -31.76
CA GLU A 278 -12.93 -14.84 -31.59
C GLU A 278 -13.28 -14.10 -30.30
N ARG A 279 -12.63 -14.48 -29.20
CA ARG A 279 -12.79 -13.81 -27.91
C ARG A 279 -12.29 -12.37 -27.91
N THR A 280 -11.17 -12.11 -28.59
CA THR A 280 -10.67 -10.75 -28.75
C THR A 280 -11.66 -9.89 -29.54
N ILE A 281 -12.28 -10.44 -30.59
CA ILE A 281 -13.30 -9.73 -31.37
C ILE A 281 -14.54 -9.44 -30.54
N LEU A 282 -14.99 -10.39 -29.71
CA LEU A 282 -16.07 -10.17 -28.75
C LEU A 282 -15.73 -9.03 -27.78
N LEU A 283 -14.53 -9.04 -27.18
CA LEU A 283 -14.06 -7.98 -26.29
C LEU A 283 -14.04 -6.62 -27.00
N LEU A 284 -13.57 -6.56 -28.24
CA LEU A 284 -13.55 -5.31 -29.02
C LEU A 284 -14.96 -4.80 -29.35
N LYS A 285 -15.94 -5.71 -29.53
CA LYS A 285 -17.36 -5.35 -29.67
C LYS A 285 -17.92 -4.80 -28.36
N GLU A 286 -17.62 -5.42 -27.22
CA GLU A 286 -18.03 -4.96 -25.88
C GLU A 286 -17.43 -3.59 -25.51
N VAL A 287 -16.17 -3.35 -25.87
CA VAL A 287 -15.51 -2.04 -25.71
C VAL A 287 -16.15 -0.98 -26.63
N GLY A 288 -16.87 -1.40 -27.67
CA GLY A 288 -17.47 -0.53 -28.68
C GLY A 288 -16.51 -0.16 -29.81
N ALA A 289 -15.35 -0.83 -29.91
CA ALA A 289 -14.35 -0.60 -30.95
C ALA A 289 -14.75 -1.22 -32.29
N LEU A 290 -15.44 -2.36 -32.25
CA LEU A 290 -16.05 -3.01 -33.42
C LEU A 290 -17.58 -2.95 -33.30
N ALA A 291 -18.26 -2.84 -34.43
CA ALA A 291 -19.71 -2.80 -34.48
C ALA A 291 -20.29 -4.17 -34.08
N VAL A 292 -21.32 -4.16 -33.24
CA VAL A 292 -22.19 -5.32 -33.01
C VAL A 292 -23.13 -5.39 -34.21
N SER A 293 -22.81 -6.25 -35.17
CA SER A 293 -23.65 -6.46 -36.34
C SER A 293 -25.00 -7.04 -35.90
N GLY A 294 -26.11 -6.44 -36.33
CA GLY A 294 -27.45 -6.84 -35.90
C GLY A 294 -28.56 -6.56 -36.90
N GLN A 295 -28.25 -6.42 -38.20
CA GLN A 295 -29.25 -6.02 -39.20
C GLN A 295 -29.11 -6.70 -40.58
N ARG A 296 -28.08 -7.50 -40.87
CA ARG A 296 -27.92 -8.19 -42.16
C ARG A 296 -27.99 -9.72 -42.00
N LYS A 297 -28.55 -10.41 -42.98
CA LYS A 297 -28.76 -11.87 -42.97
C LYS A 297 -27.49 -12.70 -43.27
N ASP A 298 -26.40 -12.05 -43.70
CA ASP A 298 -25.12 -12.68 -44.06
C ASP A 298 -23.97 -12.25 -43.11
N GLU A 299 -24.21 -12.21 -41.80
CA GLU A 299 -23.24 -11.65 -40.84
C GLU A 299 -22.31 -12.72 -40.25
N ASN A 300 -20.99 -12.47 -40.31
CA ASN A 300 -19.97 -13.26 -39.65
C ASN A 300 -19.89 -12.87 -38.16
N PRO A 301 -20.30 -13.72 -37.20
CA PRO A 301 -20.23 -13.39 -35.77
C PRO A 301 -18.79 -13.21 -35.30
N HIS A 302 -17.83 -13.80 -36.02
CA HIS A 302 -16.40 -13.74 -35.76
C HIS A 302 -15.72 -12.55 -36.45
N ASP A 303 -16.48 -11.55 -36.93
CA ASP A 303 -15.93 -10.30 -37.46
C ASP A 303 -16.80 -9.08 -37.11
N GLY A 304 -16.29 -7.87 -37.34
CA GLY A 304 -17.01 -6.62 -37.14
C GLY A 304 -16.38 -5.42 -37.84
N GLU A 305 -17.22 -4.47 -38.25
CA GLU A 305 -16.80 -3.20 -38.84
C GLU A 305 -16.19 -2.27 -37.79
N LEU A 306 -15.19 -1.48 -38.20
CA LEU A 306 -14.51 -0.53 -37.31
C LEU A 306 -15.42 0.66 -36.99
N THR A 307 -15.76 0.87 -35.72
CA THR A 307 -16.56 2.03 -35.29
C THR A 307 -15.74 3.32 -35.29
N PHE A 308 -16.37 4.47 -35.06
CA PHE A 308 -15.63 5.71 -34.82
C PHE A 308 -14.71 5.59 -33.60
N LEU A 309 -15.20 5.02 -32.50
CA LEU A 309 -14.38 4.74 -31.32
C LEU A 309 -13.21 3.82 -31.69
N GLY A 310 -13.46 2.74 -32.44
CA GLY A 310 -12.42 1.84 -32.92
C GLY A 310 -11.35 2.53 -33.76
N ARG A 311 -11.74 3.46 -34.64
CA ARG A 311 -10.79 4.30 -35.41
C ARG A 311 -9.91 5.15 -34.52
N VAL A 312 -10.48 5.78 -33.49
CA VAL A 312 -9.70 6.55 -32.49
C VAL A 312 -8.73 5.62 -31.77
N LEU A 313 -9.20 4.50 -31.22
CA LEU A 313 -8.37 3.55 -30.47
C LEU A 313 -7.22 2.99 -31.31
N ALA A 314 -7.45 2.69 -32.58
CA ALA A 314 -6.45 2.13 -33.48
C ALA A 314 -5.31 3.11 -33.80
N GLN A 315 -5.54 4.42 -33.68
CA GLN A 315 -4.52 5.45 -33.94
C GLN A 315 -3.70 5.83 -32.69
N LEU A 316 -4.13 5.42 -31.50
CA LEU A 316 -3.43 5.74 -30.26
C LEU A 316 -2.38 4.66 -29.92
N PRO A 317 -1.16 5.04 -29.51
CA PRO A 317 -0.11 4.11 -29.09
C PRO A 317 -0.32 3.58 -27.65
N VAL A 318 -1.57 3.29 -27.28
CA VAL A 318 -1.95 2.77 -25.95
C VAL A 318 -2.92 1.60 -26.10
N ASN A 319 -3.16 0.85 -25.02
CA ASN A 319 -4.15 -0.24 -25.06
C ASN A 319 -5.60 0.31 -25.19
N GLN A 320 -6.55 -0.58 -25.47
CA GLN A 320 -7.93 -0.21 -25.76
C GLN A 320 -8.61 0.47 -24.57
N GLN A 321 -8.34 0.01 -23.34
CA GLN A 321 -8.93 0.57 -22.13
C GLN A 321 -8.44 2.01 -21.88
N LEU A 322 -7.14 2.28 -22.08
CA LEU A 322 -6.57 3.62 -21.93
C LEU A 322 -7.01 4.55 -23.07
N GLY A 323 -7.20 4.04 -24.28
CA GLY A 323 -7.81 4.83 -25.35
C GLY A 323 -9.27 5.19 -25.03
N LYS A 324 -10.04 4.25 -24.48
CA LYS A 324 -11.42 4.50 -24.01
C LYS A 324 -11.44 5.51 -22.86
N LEU A 325 -10.46 5.44 -21.94
CA LEU A 325 -10.27 6.41 -20.86
C LEU A 325 -10.11 7.83 -21.41
N ILE A 326 -9.31 8.02 -22.47
CA ILE A 326 -9.11 9.34 -23.08
C ILE A 326 -10.41 9.87 -23.69
N VAL A 327 -11.14 9.03 -24.43
CA VAL A 327 -12.42 9.42 -25.04
C VAL A 327 -13.46 9.79 -23.98
N LEU A 328 -13.60 8.97 -22.93
CA LEU A 328 -14.48 9.29 -21.79
C LEU A 328 -14.02 10.57 -21.09
N GLY A 329 -12.71 10.77 -20.91
CA GLY A 329 -12.16 11.99 -20.34
C GLY A 329 -12.56 13.25 -21.11
N HIS A 330 -12.63 13.18 -22.44
CA HIS A 330 -13.16 14.28 -23.26
C HIS A 330 -14.64 14.52 -23.00
N VAL A 331 -15.46 13.46 -23.02
CA VAL A 331 -16.93 13.55 -22.81
C VAL A 331 -17.28 14.14 -21.43
N PHE A 332 -16.51 13.79 -20.40
CA PHE A 332 -16.75 14.19 -19.01
C PHE A 332 -15.94 15.41 -18.55
N GLY A 333 -15.16 16.05 -19.44
CA GLY A 333 -14.42 17.27 -19.10
C GLY A 333 -13.19 17.07 -18.21
N CYS A 334 -12.58 15.88 -18.22
CA CYS A 334 -11.34 15.54 -17.49
C CYS A 334 -10.25 14.96 -18.42
N LEU A 335 -10.18 15.48 -19.66
CA LEU A 335 -9.29 14.98 -20.70
C LEU A 335 -7.81 15.09 -20.33
N ASP A 336 -7.39 16.19 -19.69
CA ASP A 336 -6.00 16.41 -19.29
C ASP A 336 -5.52 15.31 -18.33
N GLU A 337 -6.32 15.03 -17.29
CA GLU A 337 -6.02 13.98 -16.32
C GLU A 337 -6.00 12.60 -16.97
N CYS A 338 -6.97 12.29 -17.84
CA CYS A 338 -7.04 11.02 -18.55
C CYS A 338 -5.85 10.80 -19.51
N LEU A 339 -5.36 11.85 -20.17
CA LEU A 339 -4.14 11.78 -20.99
C LEU A 339 -2.90 11.48 -20.15
N ILE A 340 -2.76 12.12 -18.99
CA ILE A 340 -1.65 11.85 -18.06
C ILE A 340 -1.69 10.40 -17.58
N ILE A 341 -2.88 9.92 -17.19
CA ILE A 341 -3.06 8.53 -16.73
C ILE A 341 -2.73 7.55 -17.86
N ALA A 342 -3.23 7.80 -19.08
CA ALA A 342 -2.97 6.95 -20.24
C ALA A 342 -1.48 6.90 -20.59
N ALA A 343 -0.79 8.04 -20.59
CA ALA A 343 0.65 8.08 -20.83
C ALA A 343 1.43 7.35 -19.71
N ALA A 344 1.08 7.60 -18.44
CA ALA A 344 1.77 7.04 -17.29
C ALA A 344 1.59 5.52 -17.16
N LEU A 345 0.40 4.98 -17.42
CA LEU A 345 0.12 3.54 -17.35
C LEU A 345 0.62 2.76 -18.58
N SER A 346 0.84 3.44 -19.71
CA SER A 346 1.43 2.81 -20.91
C SER A 346 2.94 2.62 -20.82
N LEU A 347 3.58 3.36 -19.90
CA LEU A 347 5.02 3.33 -19.68
C LEU A 347 5.36 2.74 -18.30
N LYS A 348 6.66 2.60 -18.02
CA LYS A 348 7.14 2.19 -16.71
C LYS A 348 6.84 3.27 -15.67
N ASN A 349 6.42 2.85 -14.48
CA ASN A 349 6.10 3.74 -13.38
C ASN A 349 7.29 4.67 -13.03
N PHE A 350 7.02 5.98 -12.91
CA PHE A 350 8.03 6.98 -12.59
C PHE A 350 8.26 7.15 -11.08
N PHE A 351 7.43 6.59 -10.21
CA PHE A 351 7.72 6.54 -8.78
C PHE A 351 8.94 5.65 -8.54
N ALA A 352 9.95 6.19 -7.87
CA ALA A 352 11.14 5.48 -7.46
C ALA A 352 10.84 4.68 -6.19
N MET A 353 11.18 3.39 -6.20
CA MET A 353 11.20 2.54 -5.02
C MET A 353 12.65 2.08 -4.81
N PRO A 354 13.51 2.90 -4.19
CA PRO A 354 14.91 2.53 -3.98
C PRO A 354 14.99 1.22 -3.19
N PHE A 355 15.96 0.37 -3.53
CA PHE A 355 16.04 -1.01 -3.04
C PHE A 355 16.03 -1.16 -1.50
N ARG A 356 16.51 -0.15 -0.77
CA ARG A 356 16.52 -0.14 0.70
C ARG A 356 15.51 0.82 1.34
N GLN A 357 14.78 1.60 0.54
CA GLN A 357 13.87 2.65 0.99
C GLN A 357 12.47 2.47 0.38
N HIS A 358 12.03 1.21 0.25
CA HIS A 358 10.71 0.88 -0.29
C HIS A 358 9.57 1.58 0.46
N LEU A 359 9.69 1.72 1.78
CA LEU A 359 8.67 2.38 2.60
C LEU A 359 8.63 3.90 2.36
N ASP A 360 9.79 4.56 2.25
CA ASP A 360 9.86 6.00 2.01
C ASP A 360 9.33 6.38 0.63
N GLY A 361 9.69 5.61 -0.41
CA GLY A 361 9.13 5.76 -1.74
C GLY A 361 7.60 5.58 -1.73
N TYR A 362 7.11 4.56 -1.01
CA TYR A 362 5.68 4.31 -0.90
C TYR A 362 4.94 5.43 -0.17
N ARG A 363 5.52 5.95 0.93
CA ARG A 363 4.99 7.11 1.65
C ARG A 363 4.85 8.31 0.73
N ASN A 364 5.85 8.59 -0.08
CA ASN A 364 5.79 9.70 -1.02
C ASN A 364 4.67 9.51 -2.07
N LYS A 365 4.53 8.31 -2.62
CA LYS A 365 3.41 7.96 -3.52
C LYS A 365 2.05 8.17 -2.85
N VAL A 366 1.89 7.75 -1.59
CA VAL A 366 0.64 7.96 -0.82
C VAL A 366 0.38 9.46 -0.63
N ASN A 367 1.40 10.26 -0.35
CA ASN A 367 1.26 11.71 -0.25
C ASN A 367 0.70 12.34 -1.54
N PHE A 368 1.21 11.93 -2.71
CA PHE A 368 0.68 12.37 -4.01
C PHE A 368 -0.75 11.87 -4.28
N SER A 369 -1.15 10.73 -3.73
CA SER A 369 -2.55 10.25 -3.83
C SER A 369 -3.52 11.12 -3.02
N GLY A 370 -3.01 11.98 -2.12
CA GLY A 370 -3.80 12.67 -1.11
C GLY A 370 -4.60 11.67 -0.28
N SER A 371 -5.91 11.91 -0.17
CA SER A 371 -6.85 11.01 0.53
C SER A 371 -7.58 10.03 -0.41
N SER A 372 -7.16 9.93 -1.69
CA SER A 372 -7.93 9.22 -2.72
C SER A 372 -7.87 7.72 -2.71
N LYS A 373 -6.81 7.16 -2.12
CA LYS A 373 -6.51 5.73 -2.22
C LYS A 373 -6.43 5.27 -3.69
N SER A 374 -6.07 6.16 -4.63
CA SER A 374 -5.99 5.89 -6.07
C SER A 374 -4.60 6.17 -6.60
N ASP A 375 -4.00 5.13 -7.19
CA ASP A 375 -2.71 5.22 -7.87
C ASP A 375 -2.76 6.14 -9.10
N CYS A 376 -3.88 6.12 -9.85
CA CYS A 376 -4.07 6.97 -11.02
C CYS A 376 -4.06 8.45 -10.64
N ILE A 377 -4.72 8.81 -9.53
CA ILE A 377 -4.73 10.19 -9.02
C ILE A 377 -3.32 10.58 -8.54
N ALA A 378 -2.59 9.68 -7.87
CA ALA A 378 -1.20 9.94 -7.49
C ALA A 378 -0.30 10.25 -8.69
N LEU A 379 -0.48 9.54 -9.81
CA LEU A 379 0.25 9.80 -11.05
C LEU A 379 -0.07 11.20 -11.62
N VAL A 380 -1.35 11.58 -11.62
CA VAL A 380 -1.81 12.91 -12.08
C VAL A 380 -1.20 14.02 -11.24
N GLU A 381 -1.32 13.94 -9.92
CA GLU A 381 -0.83 14.99 -9.01
C GLU A 381 0.69 15.14 -9.06
N ALA A 382 1.42 14.02 -9.10
CA ALA A 382 2.88 14.06 -9.25
C ALA A 382 3.31 14.71 -10.57
N PHE A 383 2.65 14.35 -11.69
CA PHE A 383 2.94 14.91 -13.01
C PHE A 383 2.60 16.41 -13.08
N LYS A 384 1.43 16.80 -12.59
CA LYS A 384 1.01 18.22 -12.56
C LYS A 384 1.92 19.06 -11.67
N THR A 385 2.34 18.54 -10.52
CA THR A 385 3.30 19.21 -9.63
C THR A 385 4.63 19.45 -10.33
N TRP A 386 5.20 18.41 -10.95
CA TRP A 386 6.44 18.52 -11.73
C TRP A 386 6.31 19.54 -12.88
N LYS A 387 5.23 19.46 -13.67
CA LYS A 387 4.95 20.37 -14.80
C LYS A 387 4.81 21.82 -14.32
N ALA A 388 4.12 22.05 -13.20
CA ALA A 388 3.95 23.38 -12.61
C ALA A 388 5.28 23.97 -12.10
N CYS A 389 6.10 23.18 -11.42
CA CYS A 389 7.45 23.60 -10.99
C CYS A 389 8.34 23.98 -12.20
N ARG A 390 8.27 23.22 -13.30
CA ARG A 390 8.96 23.57 -14.55
C ARG A 390 8.46 24.89 -15.15
N GLN A 391 7.14 25.09 -15.18
CA GLN A 391 6.53 26.33 -15.71
C GLN A 391 6.87 27.56 -14.88
N ARG A 392 6.95 27.43 -13.55
CA ARG A 392 7.40 28.52 -12.65
C ARG A 392 8.90 28.81 -12.77
N GLY A 393 9.66 27.95 -13.44
CA GLY A 393 11.10 28.11 -13.62
C GLY A 393 11.94 27.60 -12.44
N GLU A 394 11.35 26.86 -11.51
CA GLU A 394 12.04 26.26 -10.36
C GLU A 394 12.95 25.08 -10.77
N LEU A 395 12.62 24.41 -11.88
CA LEU A 395 13.32 23.24 -12.40
C LEU A 395 13.95 23.53 -13.77
N ARG A 396 14.63 24.68 -13.90
CA ARG A 396 15.31 25.10 -15.16
C ARG A 396 16.59 24.31 -15.40
N TYR A 397 17.38 24.08 -14.35
CA TYR A 397 18.65 23.39 -14.47
C TYR A 397 18.48 21.89 -14.19
N PRO A 398 19.17 21.00 -14.92
CA PRO A 398 19.08 19.56 -14.70
C PRO A 398 19.37 19.12 -13.26
N LYS A 399 20.24 19.85 -12.54
CA LYS A 399 20.56 19.56 -11.13
C LYS A 399 19.37 19.78 -10.20
N ASP A 400 18.61 20.86 -10.40
CA ASP A 400 17.45 21.18 -9.57
C ASP A 400 16.33 20.18 -9.81
N GLU A 401 16.12 19.78 -11.06
CA GLU A 401 15.15 18.73 -11.41
C GLU A 401 15.54 17.37 -10.83
N LEU A 402 16.83 16.99 -10.87
CA LEU A 402 17.32 15.78 -10.21
C LEU A 402 17.14 15.83 -8.68
N ASN A 403 17.44 16.96 -8.05
CA ASN A 403 17.22 17.15 -6.61
C ASN A 403 15.74 17.06 -6.25
N TRP A 404 14.86 17.67 -7.05
CA TRP A 404 13.42 17.56 -6.90
C TRP A 404 12.95 16.10 -7.03
N GLY A 405 13.47 15.36 -8.01
CA GLY A 405 13.20 13.95 -8.20
C GLY A 405 13.62 13.09 -6.99
N ARG A 406 14.81 13.36 -6.43
CA ARG A 406 15.30 12.67 -5.22
C ARG A 406 14.44 12.95 -4.00
N LEU A 407 14.07 14.20 -3.75
CA LEU A 407 13.23 14.58 -2.62
C LEU A 407 11.80 13.98 -2.72
N ASN A 408 11.29 13.85 -3.95
CA ASN A 408 9.94 13.35 -4.20
C ASN A 408 9.87 11.85 -4.57
N TYR A 409 11.00 11.13 -4.53
CA TYR A 409 11.08 9.73 -4.99
C TYR A 409 10.48 9.56 -6.40
N ILE A 410 10.87 10.43 -7.35
CA ILE A 410 10.45 10.41 -8.75
C ILE A 410 11.66 10.26 -9.67
N GLN A 411 11.59 9.31 -10.59
CA GLN A 411 12.59 9.09 -11.63
C GLN A 411 12.42 10.11 -12.76
N ILE A 412 13.29 11.12 -12.80
CA ILE A 412 13.18 12.25 -13.75
C ILE A 412 13.18 11.82 -15.22
N LYS A 413 13.94 10.78 -15.59
CA LYS A 413 13.91 10.27 -16.96
C LYS A 413 12.52 9.72 -17.33
N ARG A 414 11.87 9.01 -16.40
CA ARG A 414 10.55 8.37 -16.63
C ARG A 414 9.42 9.38 -16.72
N ILE A 415 9.40 10.37 -15.84
CA ILE A 415 8.37 11.42 -15.89
C ILE A 415 8.48 12.27 -17.17
N ARG A 416 9.70 12.43 -17.72
CA ARG A 416 9.93 13.05 -19.03
C ARG A 416 9.42 12.17 -20.18
N GLU A 417 9.69 10.87 -20.17
CA GLU A 417 9.12 9.91 -21.14
C GLU A 417 7.58 9.97 -21.13
N VAL A 418 6.96 10.06 -19.93
CA VAL A 418 5.51 10.26 -19.78
C VAL A 418 5.06 11.60 -20.36
N ALA A 419 5.83 12.67 -20.18
CA ALA A 419 5.51 13.98 -20.74
C ALA A 419 5.56 13.98 -22.28
N GLU A 420 6.54 13.29 -22.87
CA GLU A 420 6.67 13.11 -24.32
C GLU A 420 5.47 12.35 -24.88
N LEU A 421 5.10 11.22 -24.27
CA LEU A 421 3.92 10.45 -24.68
C LEU A 421 2.61 11.22 -24.46
N TYR A 422 2.50 12.01 -23.37
CA TYR A 422 1.35 12.88 -23.14
C TYR A 422 1.17 13.89 -24.28
N GLU A 423 2.23 14.57 -24.74
CA GLU A 423 2.13 15.52 -25.85
C GLU A 423 1.87 14.82 -27.20
N GLU A 424 2.41 13.61 -27.41
CA GLU A 424 2.09 12.78 -28.57
C GLU A 424 0.59 12.41 -28.60
N LEU A 425 0.06 11.90 -27.48
CA LEU A 425 -1.34 11.54 -27.36
C LEU A 425 -2.25 12.75 -27.60
N LYS A 426 -1.94 13.88 -26.96
CA LYS A 426 -2.64 15.15 -27.13
C LYS A 426 -2.67 15.59 -28.61
N THR A 427 -1.54 15.44 -29.31
CA THR A 427 -1.44 15.75 -30.74
C THR A 427 -2.31 14.83 -31.59
N ARG A 428 -2.26 13.51 -31.35
CA ARG A 428 -3.06 12.53 -32.11
C ARG A 428 -4.57 12.75 -31.92
N ILE A 429 -5.02 13.01 -30.68
CA ILE A 429 -6.46 13.21 -30.43
C ILE A 429 -7.02 14.53 -30.97
N SER A 430 -6.15 15.54 -31.18
CA SER A 430 -6.57 16.83 -31.76
C SER A 430 -7.15 16.67 -33.18
N GLN A 431 -6.69 15.65 -33.92
CA GLN A 431 -7.23 15.31 -35.25
C GLN A 431 -8.70 14.87 -35.21
N PHE A 432 -9.19 14.46 -34.03
CA PHE A 432 -10.57 14.09 -33.76
C PHE A 432 -11.36 15.20 -33.05
N ASN A 433 -10.87 16.44 -33.10
CA ASN A 433 -11.44 17.61 -32.42
C ASN A 433 -11.43 17.53 -30.88
N MET A 434 -10.68 16.60 -30.28
CA MET A 434 -10.53 16.52 -28.82
C MET A 434 -9.36 17.39 -28.36
N HIS A 435 -9.67 18.48 -27.65
CA HIS A 435 -8.71 19.48 -27.22
C HIS A 435 -8.70 19.60 -25.69
N VAL A 436 -7.51 19.81 -25.11
CA VAL A 436 -7.37 20.10 -23.67
C VAL A 436 -7.69 21.56 -23.43
N ASP A 437 -8.79 21.83 -22.72
CA ASP A 437 -9.19 23.18 -22.38
C ASP A 437 -8.20 23.84 -21.41
N SER A 438 -7.71 25.02 -21.78
CA SER A 438 -6.80 25.82 -20.94
C SER A 438 -7.54 26.74 -19.95
N ARG A 439 -8.86 26.86 -20.09
CA ARG A 439 -9.70 27.73 -19.26
C ARG A 439 -10.05 26.99 -17.98
N ARG A 440 -9.50 27.43 -16.86
CA ARG A 440 -9.95 26.95 -15.54
C ARG A 440 -11.35 27.55 -15.30
N PRO A 441 -12.38 26.73 -15.03
CA PRO A 441 -13.67 27.27 -14.59
C PRO A 441 -13.47 28.04 -13.28
N VAL A 442 -14.40 28.95 -12.98
CA VAL A 442 -14.42 29.65 -11.69
C VAL A 442 -14.43 28.60 -10.58
N MET A 443 -13.36 28.56 -9.81
CA MET A 443 -13.09 27.49 -8.83
C MET A 443 -13.96 27.72 -7.59
N ASP A 444 -15.06 26.99 -7.49
CA ASP A 444 -15.71 26.73 -6.20
C ASP A 444 -14.84 25.77 -5.38
N GLN A 445 -14.88 25.87 -4.06
CA GLN A 445 -14.08 25.04 -3.14
C GLN A 445 -14.42 23.53 -3.32
N GLU A 446 -15.65 23.22 -3.73
CA GLU A 446 -16.11 21.87 -4.04
C GLU A 446 -15.68 21.33 -5.41
N TYR A 447 -15.21 22.19 -6.34
CA TYR A 447 -14.91 21.80 -7.72
C TYR A 447 -13.85 20.70 -7.79
N ILE A 448 -12.81 20.78 -6.97
CA ILE A 448 -11.71 19.80 -6.94
C ILE A 448 -12.24 18.41 -6.61
N TYR A 449 -13.18 18.31 -5.68
CA TYR A 449 -13.75 17.01 -5.29
C TYR A 449 -14.70 16.47 -6.34
N LYS A 450 -15.54 17.34 -6.94
CA LYS A 450 -16.42 16.98 -8.06
C LYS A 450 -15.61 16.46 -9.25
N GLN A 451 -14.54 17.15 -9.63
CA GLN A 451 -13.64 16.73 -10.71
C GLN A 451 -12.98 15.38 -10.39
N ARG A 452 -12.55 15.18 -9.15
CA ARG A 452 -11.96 13.91 -8.71
C ARG A 452 -12.99 12.76 -8.75
N PHE A 453 -14.22 12.99 -8.34
CA PHE A 453 -15.28 11.98 -8.41
C PHE A 453 -15.62 11.64 -9.87
N ILE A 454 -15.73 12.65 -10.74
CA ILE A 454 -15.92 12.44 -12.19
C ILE A 454 -14.78 11.59 -12.75
N LEU A 455 -13.53 11.90 -12.41
CA LEU A 455 -12.38 11.11 -12.83
C LEU A 455 -12.47 9.65 -12.33
N GLN A 456 -12.93 9.41 -11.10
CA GLN A 456 -13.15 8.05 -10.58
C GLN A 456 -14.26 7.30 -11.35
N VAL A 457 -15.34 7.98 -11.75
CA VAL A 457 -16.39 7.41 -12.59
C VAL A 457 -15.85 7.06 -13.98
N VAL A 458 -15.05 7.95 -14.57
CA VAL A 458 -14.41 7.73 -15.88
C VAL A 458 -13.42 6.56 -15.82
N LEU A 459 -12.62 6.45 -14.76
CA LEU A 459 -11.76 5.31 -14.49
C LEU A 459 -12.58 4.01 -14.40
N ALA A 460 -13.66 4.01 -13.61
CA ALA A 460 -14.52 2.84 -13.48
C ALA A 460 -15.11 2.41 -14.84
N GLY A 461 -15.61 3.35 -15.65
CA GLY A 461 -16.18 3.05 -16.98
C GLY A 461 -15.14 2.61 -18.02
N ALA A 462 -13.91 3.10 -17.94
CA ALA A 462 -12.82 2.74 -18.85
C ALA A 462 -12.24 1.36 -18.55
N PHE A 463 -12.10 1.01 -17.27
CA PHE A 463 -11.51 -0.25 -16.82
C PHE A 463 -12.52 -1.36 -16.53
N TYR A 464 -13.83 -1.08 -16.57
CA TYR A 464 -14.88 -2.11 -16.48
C TYR A 464 -14.65 -3.23 -17.52
N PRO A 465 -14.82 -4.52 -17.15
CA PRO A 465 -15.35 -5.04 -15.89
C PRO A 465 -14.30 -5.33 -14.80
N ASN A 466 -13.09 -4.75 -14.88
CA ASN A 466 -12.03 -4.99 -13.89
C ASN A 466 -12.32 -4.28 -12.56
N TYR A 467 -13.15 -4.89 -11.72
CA TYR A 467 -13.44 -4.43 -10.37
C TYR A 467 -13.31 -5.58 -9.36
N PHE A 468 -13.04 -5.21 -8.12
CA PHE A 468 -13.10 -6.11 -6.99
C PHE A 468 -13.88 -5.43 -5.87
N THR A 469 -14.62 -6.21 -5.11
CA THR A 469 -15.28 -5.74 -3.90
C THR A 469 -14.49 -6.21 -2.70
N PHE A 470 -14.19 -5.30 -1.79
CA PHE A 470 -13.75 -5.72 -0.46
C PHE A 470 -14.94 -6.38 0.25
N GLY A 471 -14.72 -7.53 0.88
CA GLY A 471 -15.69 -8.08 1.83
C GLY A 471 -15.98 -7.07 2.94
N GLN A 472 -17.16 -7.16 3.58
CA GLN A 472 -17.43 -6.30 4.73
C GLN A 472 -16.36 -6.55 5.80
N PRO A 473 -15.70 -5.51 6.32
CA PRO A 473 -14.73 -5.69 7.39
C PRO A 473 -15.46 -6.30 8.60
N ASP A 474 -14.98 -7.46 9.05
CA ASP A 474 -15.48 -8.09 10.26
C ASP A 474 -14.93 -7.31 11.47
N GLU A 475 -15.69 -6.29 11.90
CA GLU A 475 -15.37 -5.48 13.07
C GLU A 475 -15.20 -6.35 14.32
N GLU A 476 -15.96 -7.44 14.45
CA GLU A 476 -15.86 -8.36 15.58
C GLU A 476 -14.52 -9.10 15.58
N MET A 477 -14.07 -9.58 14.41
CA MET A 477 -12.76 -10.20 14.25
C MET A 477 -11.63 -9.22 14.56
N ALA A 478 -11.70 -7.99 14.04
CA ALA A 478 -10.69 -6.95 14.29
C ALA A 478 -10.54 -6.65 15.80
N VAL A 479 -11.67 -6.45 16.50
CA VAL A 479 -11.70 -6.20 17.95
C VAL A 479 -11.14 -7.38 18.74
N ARG A 480 -11.45 -8.62 18.33
CA ARG A 480 -10.89 -9.84 18.96
C ARG A 480 -9.39 -9.96 18.74
N GLU A 481 -8.90 -9.69 17.53
CA GLU A 481 -7.48 -9.78 17.18
C GLU A 481 -6.63 -8.76 17.94
N LEU A 482 -7.15 -7.54 18.09
CA LEU A 482 -6.48 -6.42 18.74
C LEU A 482 -6.77 -6.31 20.25
N ALA A 483 -7.42 -7.33 20.83
CA ALA A 483 -7.77 -7.36 22.25
C ALA A 483 -8.56 -6.12 22.73
N GLY A 484 -9.46 -5.59 21.89
CA GLY A 484 -10.27 -4.41 22.17
C GLY A 484 -9.54 -3.07 22.03
N LYS A 485 -8.37 -3.04 21.37
CA LYS A 485 -7.69 -1.81 20.95
C LYS A 485 -8.21 -1.31 19.61
N ASP A 486 -8.10 -0.01 19.38
CA ASP A 486 -8.62 0.64 18.17
C ASP A 486 -7.86 0.19 16.91
N PRO A 487 -8.54 -0.48 15.94
CA PRO A 487 -7.93 -0.89 14.67
C PRO A 487 -7.46 0.28 13.80
N LYS A 488 -7.92 1.50 14.08
CA LYS A 488 -7.49 2.70 13.34
C LYS A 488 -6.15 3.24 13.82
N THR A 489 -5.70 2.88 15.02
CA THR A 489 -4.47 3.39 15.64
C THR A 489 -3.49 2.31 16.06
N THR A 490 -3.88 1.03 16.06
CA THR A 490 -3.10 -0.07 16.65
C THR A 490 -2.77 -1.17 15.64
N VAL A 491 -1.56 -1.73 15.74
CA VAL A 491 -1.14 -2.95 15.04
C VAL A 491 -0.64 -4.00 16.03
N VAL A 492 -0.64 -5.28 15.63
CA VAL A 492 -0.18 -6.39 16.49
C VAL A 492 1.01 -7.14 15.90
N LEU A 493 2.04 -7.30 16.73
CA LEU A 493 3.16 -8.21 16.52
C LEU A 493 2.92 -9.49 17.30
N LYS A 494 3.14 -10.65 16.65
CA LYS A 494 3.12 -11.97 17.30
C LYS A 494 4.55 -12.54 17.38
N HIS A 495 4.73 -13.52 18.26
CA HIS A 495 6.02 -14.19 18.51
C HIS A 495 7.08 -13.29 19.15
N ILE A 496 6.65 -12.38 20.03
CA ILE A 496 7.55 -11.59 20.86
C ILE A 496 8.29 -12.53 21.83
N PRO A 497 9.62 -12.39 22.00
CA PRO A 497 10.38 -13.21 22.94
C PRO A 497 9.93 -12.97 24.40
N PRO A 498 10.27 -13.90 25.32
CA PRO A 498 10.03 -13.69 26.75
C PRO A 498 10.63 -12.36 27.22
N TYR A 499 9.93 -11.69 28.15
CA TYR A 499 10.30 -10.34 28.62
C TYR A 499 10.35 -9.28 27.51
N GLY A 500 9.40 -9.34 26.57
CA GLY A 500 9.28 -8.40 25.45
C GLY A 500 9.38 -6.92 25.83
N PHE A 501 8.91 -6.55 27.02
CA PHE A 501 8.97 -5.19 27.56
C PHE A 501 10.40 -4.67 27.74
N LEU A 502 11.45 -5.51 27.76
CA LEU A 502 12.84 -5.05 27.79
C LEU A 502 13.29 -4.46 26.44
N TYR A 503 12.64 -4.87 25.35
CA TYR A 503 13.01 -4.50 23.98
C TYR A 503 12.14 -3.38 23.39
N TYR A 504 11.35 -2.70 24.24
CA TYR A 504 10.42 -1.65 23.80
C TYR A 504 11.08 -0.52 23.00
N LYS A 505 12.32 -0.14 23.34
CA LYS A 505 13.10 0.88 22.61
C LYS A 505 13.48 0.41 21.20
N GLN A 506 13.82 -0.87 21.04
CA GLN A 506 14.10 -1.45 19.71
C GLN A 506 12.82 -1.49 18.87
N LEU A 507 11.70 -1.92 19.46
CA LEU A 507 10.39 -1.91 18.79
C LEU A 507 9.96 -0.49 18.39
N GLN A 508 10.14 0.50 19.27
CA GLN A 508 9.89 1.91 18.95
C GLN A 508 10.73 2.37 17.76
N SER A 509 12.01 1.99 17.71
CA SER A 509 12.91 2.31 16.59
C SER A 509 12.46 1.68 15.28
N LEU A 510 11.99 0.43 15.29
CA LEU A 510 11.48 -0.26 14.09
C LEU A 510 10.27 0.47 13.49
N PHE A 511 9.39 1.02 14.33
CA PHE A 511 8.19 1.74 13.87
C PHE A 511 8.38 3.24 13.67
N ARG A 512 9.60 3.77 13.87
CA ARG A 512 9.90 5.20 13.67
C ARG A 512 9.58 5.68 12.24
N GLN A 513 9.72 4.80 11.26
CA GLN A 513 9.36 5.08 9.86
C GLN A 513 7.86 4.88 9.57
N CYS A 514 7.04 4.45 10.52
CA CYS A 514 5.58 4.40 10.37
C CYS A 514 4.94 5.66 10.93
N GLY A 515 5.31 6.03 12.15
CA GLY A 515 4.78 7.18 12.86
C GLY A 515 5.26 7.20 14.31
N GLN A 516 4.79 8.18 15.09
CA GLN A 516 5.11 8.27 16.51
C GLN A 516 4.37 7.18 17.28
N VAL A 517 5.11 6.35 18.03
CA VAL A 517 4.53 5.31 18.90
C VAL A 517 4.12 5.95 20.22
N LYS A 518 2.84 5.81 20.59
CA LYS A 518 2.25 6.31 21.84
C LYS A 518 2.49 5.34 22.98
N SER A 519 2.16 4.07 22.78
CA SER A 519 2.34 3.02 23.78
C SER A 519 2.53 1.64 23.16
N ILE A 520 3.15 0.72 23.90
CA ILE A 520 3.21 -0.69 23.54
C ILE A 520 2.68 -1.53 24.70
N VAL A 521 1.64 -2.31 24.45
CA VAL A 521 1.08 -3.27 25.41
C VAL A 521 1.57 -4.67 25.07
N PHE A 522 2.26 -5.30 26.01
CA PHE A 522 2.73 -6.68 25.90
C PHE A 522 1.74 -7.62 26.57
N ASP A 523 1.29 -8.64 25.85
CA ASP A 523 0.40 -9.70 26.34
C ASP A 523 0.95 -11.06 25.92
N GLY A 524 1.79 -11.65 26.78
CA GLY A 524 2.52 -12.88 26.48
C GLY A 524 3.41 -12.72 25.24
N ALA A 525 3.15 -13.52 24.20
CA ALA A 525 3.89 -13.50 22.94
C ALA A 525 3.37 -12.45 21.93
N LYS A 526 2.50 -11.52 22.36
CA LYS A 526 1.95 -10.45 21.53
C LYS A 526 2.40 -9.09 22.02
N ALA A 527 2.66 -8.17 21.09
CA ALA A 527 2.84 -6.75 21.38
C ALA A 527 1.86 -5.93 20.52
N PHE A 528 1.03 -5.12 21.18
CA PHE A 528 0.11 -4.18 20.55
C PHE A 528 0.77 -2.81 20.53
N VAL A 529 1.05 -2.30 19.34
CA VAL A 529 1.71 -1.01 19.13
C VAL A 529 0.66 0.02 18.77
N GLU A 530 0.42 0.97 19.66
CA GLU A 530 -0.54 2.07 19.48
C GLU A 530 0.22 3.31 19.02
N PHE A 531 -0.19 3.88 17.88
CA PHE A 531 0.38 5.10 17.34
C PHE A 531 -0.31 6.35 17.89
N SER A 532 0.44 7.43 18.03
CA SER A 532 -0.11 8.74 18.37
C SER A 532 -1.03 9.25 17.26
N ARG A 533 -2.18 9.79 17.67
CA ARG A 533 -3.17 10.45 16.80
C ARG A 533 -3.19 11.94 17.13
N ASN A 534 -3.25 12.79 16.11
CA ASN A 534 -3.60 14.18 16.31
C ASN A 534 -5.10 14.26 16.72
N PRO A 535 -5.44 14.79 17.91
CA PRO A 535 -6.82 14.89 18.39
C PRO A 535 -7.77 15.65 17.46
N THR A 536 -7.22 16.53 16.62
CA THR A 536 -7.97 17.36 15.67
C THR A 536 -8.07 16.74 14.28
N GLU A 537 -7.42 15.58 14.05
CA GLU A 537 -7.60 14.83 12.81
C GLU A 537 -8.86 13.97 12.86
N ARG A 538 -9.53 13.88 11.71
CA ARG A 538 -10.75 13.07 11.50
C ARG A 538 -10.51 11.60 11.83
N PHE A 539 -11.58 10.89 12.18
CA PHE A 539 -11.57 9.47 12.56
C PHE A 539 -11.31 8.49 11.38
N LYS A 540 -10.14 8.59 10.76
CA LYS A 540 -9.64 7.66 9.73
C LYS A 540 -8.57 6.74 10.28
N THR A 541 -8.32 5.62 9.61
CA THR A 541 -7.15 4.78 9.89
C THR A 541 -5.89 5.63 9.75
N LEU A 542 -5.06 5.65 10.79
CA LEU A 542 -3.83 6.45 10.79
C LEU A 542 -2.90 6.00 9.66
N PRO A 543 -2.23 6.94 8.96
CA PRO A 543 -1.19 6.61 7.99
C PRO A 543 -0.13 5.68 8.58
N ALA A 544 0.19 5.82 9.87
CA ALA A 544 1.14 4.95 10.57
C ALA A 544 0.73 3.47 10.60
N VAL A 545 -0.56 3.19 10.82
CA VAL A 545 -1.10 1.82 10.77
C VAL A 545 -1.00 1.26 9.36
N TYR A 546 -1.34 2.06 8.36
CA TYR A 546 -1.23 1.67 6.95
C TYR A 546 0.22 1.37 6.55
N MET A 547 1.17 2.21 6.98
CA MET A 547 2.61 2.02 6.73
C MET A 547 3.14 0.77 7.43
N ALA A 548 2.73 0.51 8.68
CA ALA A 548 3.13 -0.70 9.40
C ALA A 548 2.64 -1.97 8.69
N ILE A 549 1.37 -1.99 8.27
CA ILE A 549 0.84 -3.10 7.46
C ILE A 549 1.60 -3.21 6.13
N LYS A 550 1.94 -2.09 5.50
CA LYS A 550 2.71 -2.09 4.26
C LYS A 550 4.12 -2.63 4.43
N MET A 551 4.81 -2.31 5.53
CA MET A 551 6.10 -2.93 5.88
C MET A 551 5.99 -4.46 5.90
N SER A 552 4.87 -4.99 6.40
CA SER A 552 4.61 -6.42 6.40
C SER A 552 4.39 -7.00 5.01
N GLN A 553 3.59 -6.34 4.18
CA GLN A 553 3.37 -6.75 2.79
C GLN A 553 4.65 -6.71 1.95
N LEU A 554 5.55 -5.77 2.25
CA LEU A 554 6.85 -5.61 1.61
C LEU A 554 7.94 -6.52 2.19
N LYS A 555 7.62 -7.32 3.23
CA LYS A 555 8.57 -8.20 3.94
C LYS A 555 9.83 -7.48 4.42
N VAL A 556 9.69 -6.23 4.90
CA VAL A 556 10.80 -5.47 5.48
C VAL A 556 11.27 -6.18 6.75
N SER A 557 12.55 -6.50 6.88
CA SER A 557 13.06 -7.24 8.05
C SER A 557 12.77 -6.47 9.35
N LEU A 558 12.11 -7.15 10.29
CA LEU A 558 11.87 -6.65 11.65
C LEU A 558 12.81 -7.39 12.60
N GLU A 559 14.01 -6.84 12.75
CA GLU A 559 15.08 -7.44 13.55
C GLU A 559 15.03 -6.97 15.00
N LEU A 560 15.13 -7.93 15.92
CA LEU A 560 15.19 -7.69 17.35
C LEU A 560 16.44 -8.37 17.91
N ASN A 561 17.35 -7.60 18.50
CA ASN A 561 18.53 -8.12 19.18
C ASN A 561 18.12 -8.57 20.58
N VAL A 562 18.10 -9.87 20.80
CA VAL A 562 17.59 -10.51 22.03
C VAL A 562 18.76 -10.97 22.89
N HIS A 563 18.67 -10.70 24.19
CA HIS A 563 19.64 -11.14 25.18
C HIS A 563 19.54 -12.65 25.41
N SER A 564 20.68 -13.29 25.72
CA SER A 564 20.69 -14.69 26.13
C SER A 564 19.87 -14.89 27.42
N ALA A 565 19.37 -16.10 27.65
CA ALA A 565 18.60 -16.41 28.86
C ALA A 565 19.40 -16.09 30.15
N GLU A 566 20.71 -16.30 30.11
CA GLU A 566 21.66 -16.05 31.21
C GLU A 566 21.85 -14.54 31.46
N GLU A 567 21.91 -13.72 30.42
CA GLU A 567 21.99 -12.24 30.53
C GLU A 567 20.72 -11.63 31.10
N ILE A 568 19.56 -12.18 30.74
CA ILE A 568 18.26 -11.75 31.28
C ILE A 568 18.19 -12.08 32.77
N GLU A 569 18.58 -13.29 33.17
CA GLU A 569 18.64 -13.67 34.60
C GLU A 569 19.67 -12.85 35.39
N GLY A 570 20.80 -12.48 34.77
CA GLY A 570 21.82 -11.60 35.35
C GLY A 570 21.34 -10.16 35.57
N LYS A 571 20.63 -9.56 34.60
CA LYS A 571 20.04 -8.20 34.72
C LYS A 571 18.82 -8.15 35.64
N VAL A 572 18.15 -9.28 35.87
CA VAL A 572 16.91 -9.39 36.65
C VAL A 572 17.16 -9.67 38.15
N ARG A 573 18.37 -10.06 38.55
CA ARG A 573 18.76 -10.20 39.98
C ARG A 573 18.76 -8.83 40.68
N GLY A 574 17.58 -8.40 41.14
CA GLY A 574 17.38 -7.17 41.93
C GLY A 574 15.95 -6.63 41.91
N MET A 575 15.12 -7.01 40.94
CA MET A 575 13.69 -6.62 40.87
C MET A 575 12.80 -7.87 40.96
N ASN A 576 11.60 -7.73 41.54
CA ASN A 576 10.52 -8.74 41.61
C ASN A 576 9.91 -9.07 40.21
N VAL A 577 10.73 -9.22 39.17
CA VAL A 577 10.35 -9.32 37.75
C VAL A 577 10.02 -10.76 37.33
N SER A 578 10.34 -11.77 38.14
CA SER A 578 9.94 -13.16 37.90
C SER A 578 8.41 -13.33 37.84
N LYS A 579 7.63 -12.44 38.48
CA LYS A 579 6.15 -12.37 38.37
C LYS A 579 5.66 -11.69 37.07
N LEU A 580 6.51 -10.94 36.36
CA LEU A 580 6.14 -10.16 35.16
C LEU A 580 6.24 -10.94 33.85
N ARG A 581 6.78 -12.17 33.85
CA ARG A 581 6.90 -13.01 32.65
C ARG A 581 5.55 -13.28 31.96
N ASN A 582 4.47 -13.36 32.75
CA ASN A 582 3.11 -13.63 32.28
C ASN A 582 2.12 -12.48 32.57
N THR A 583 2.59 -11.35 33.11
CA THR A 583 1.73 -10.21 33.41
C THR A 583 1.68 -9.29 32.20
N ARG A 584 0.49 -8.78 31.85
CA ARG A 584 0.37 -7.77 30.80
C ARG A 584 1.14 -6.52 31.22
N VAL A 585 2.02 -6.00 30.36
CA VAL A 585 2.83 -4.81 30.67
C VAL A 585 2.50 -3.72 29.67
N ASN A 586 2.21 -2.51 30.16
CA ASN A 586 2.07 -1.33 29.31
C ASN A 586 3.35 -0.49 29.39
N VAL A 587 3.87 -0.12 28.23
CA VAL A 587 4.95 0.86 28.12
C VAL A 587 4.38 2.12 27.52
N ASP A 588 4.31 3.18 28.31
CA ASP A 588 3.83 4.50 27.90
C ASP A 588 5.03 5.41 27.61
N PHE A 589 5.20 5.80 26.36
CA PHE A 589 6.32 6.63 25.95
C PHE A 589 6.15 8.10 26.33
N GLN A 590 4.92 8.57 26.53
CA GLN A 590 4.65 9.94 26.95
C GLN A 590 4.95 10.11 28.44
N LYS A 591 4.59 9.12 29.26
CA LYS A 591 4.85 9.13 30.70
C LYS A 591 6.22 8.56 31.07
N GLN A 592 6.90 7.93 30.13
CA GLN A 592 8.13 7.14 30.34
C GLN A 592 7.96 6.07 31.45
N THR A 593 6.76 5.49 31.58
CA THR A 593 6.47 4.47 32.59
C THR A 593 6.38 3.07 32.00
N VAL A 594 6.74 2.08 32.81
CA VAL A 594 6.58 0.65 32.50
C VAL A 594 5.76 0.06 33.64
N ASP A 595 4.47 -0.09 33.41
CA ASP A 595 3.51 -0.47 34.45
C ASP A 595 2.94 -1.87 34.21
N PRO A 596 2.95 -2.77 35.21
CA PRO A 596 2.17 -4.00 35.12
C PRO A 596 0.69 -3.64 35.07
N MET A 597 0.01 -4.04 34.00
CA MET A 597 -1.44 -4.02 33.97
C MET A 597 -1.92 -5.08 34.97
N GLN A 598 -2.44 -4.65 36.12
CA GLN A 598 -3.17 -5.54 37.00
C GLN A 598 -4.29 -6.20 36.17
N VAL A 599 -4.47 -7.51 36.33
CA VAL A 599 -5.71 -8.21 35.94
C VAL A 599 -6.81 -7.81 36.94
N SER A 600 -6.99 -6.51 37.12
CA SER A 600 -8.21 -5.94 37.59
C SER A 600 -9.04 -5.68 36.35
N PHE A 601 -10.33 -5.94 36.42
CA PHE A 601 -11.31 -5.40 35.47
C PHE A 601 -11.39 -3.86 35.58
N ASN A 602 -10.25 -3.16 35.70
CA ASN A 602 -10.15 -1.73 36.03
C ASN A 602 -9.44 -0.92 34.93
N THR A 603 -9.68 -1.23 33.65
CA THR A 603 -9.98 -0.12 32.71
C THR A 603 -11.35 0.51 32.99
N SER A 604 -12.03 0.02 34.02
CA SER A 604 -13.32 0.49 34.52
C SER A 604 -13.28 1.66 35.51
N ASP A 605 -12.14 2.27 35.84
CA ASP A 605 -12.11 3.42 36.77
C ASP A 605 -12.57 4.76 36.14
N ARG A 606 -13.02 4.75 34.88
CA ARG A 606 -13.93 5.77 34.32
C ARG A 606 -15.23 5.20 33.75
N SER A 607 -15.45 3.89 33.83
CA SER A 607 -16.68 3.25 33.33
C SER A 607 -17.67 2.95 34.46
N GLN A 608 -17.69 3.77 35.51
CA GLN A 608 -18.89 3.89 36.34
C GLN A 608 -20.00 4.49 35.45
N THR A 609 -20.93 3.65 34.99
CA THR A 609 -22.32 4.02 34.67
C THR A 609 -22.54 5.32 33.84
N VAL A 610 -21.72 5.61 32.83
CA VAL A 610 -21.86 6.86 32.02
C VAL A 610 -22.96 6.79 30.95
N THR A 611 -23.65 5.65 30.80
CA THR A 611 -24.72 5.50 29.80
C THR A 611 -26.03 6.12 30.28
N ASP A 612 -26.62 6.97 29.44
CA ASP A 612 -27.74 7.89 29.75
C ASP A 612 -27.36 9.10 30.62
N LEU A 613 -26.07 9.42 30.75
CA LEU A 613 -25.64 10.65 31.41
C LEU A 613 -26.00 11.87 30.55
N LEU A 614 -26.62 12.88 31.17
CA LEU A 614 -26.88 14.19 30.56
C LEU A 614 -25.79 15.16 30.98
N LEU A 615 -25.16 15.79 29.99
CA LEU A 615 -24.07 16.75 30.18
C LEU A 615 -24.45 18.08 29.53
N THR A 616 -24.13 19.18 30.19
CA THR A 616 -24.18 20.52 29.60
C THR A 616 -22.77 20.90 29.18
N ILE A 617 -22.56 21.15 27.90
CA ILE A 617 -21.24 21.40 27.32
C ILE A 617 -21.18 22.68 26.50
N ASP A 618 -19.95 23.16 26.32
CA ASP A 618 -19.60 24.17 25.33
C ASP A 618 -18.71 23.53 24.26
N VAL A 619 -18.96 23.85 23.00
CA VAL A 619 -18.18 23.31 21.87
C VAL A 619 -17.09 24.30 21.49
N THR A 620 -15.84 23.86 21.57
CA THR A 620 -14.68 24.72 21.37
C THR A 620 -13.97 24.48 20.03
N GLU A 621 -14.00 23.26 19.52
CA GLU A 621 -13.39 22.91 18.24
C GLU A 621 -14.26 21.87 17.51
N VAL A 622 -14.60 22.14 16.24
CA VAL A 622 -15.32 21.21 15.38
C VAL A 622 -14.32 20.50 14.47
N VAL A 623 -14.22 19.17 14.59
CA VAL A 623 -13.32 18.34 13.77
C VAL A 623 -13.97 18.02 12.42
N GLU A 624 -15.22 17.58 12.46
CA GLU A 624 -16.09 17.39 11.29
C GLU A 624 -17.56 17.43 11.74
N VAL A 625 -18.51 17.40 10.81
CA VAL A 625 -19.93 17.39 11.17
C VAL A 625 -20.23 16.20 12.07
N GLY A 626 -20.71 16.49 13.27
CA GLY A 626 -20.99 15.50 14.30
C GLY A 626 -19.78 14.95 15.04
N HIS A 627 -18.57 15.50 14.88
CA HIS A 627 -17.39 15.13 15.68
C HIS A 627 -16.68 16.41 16.15
N PHE A 628 -16.61 16.61 17.46
CA PHE A 628 -16.16 17.89 18.03
C PHE A 628 -15.57 17.69 19.43
N TRP A 629 -14.80 18.68 19.86
CA TRP A 629 -14.28 18.80 21.21
C TRP A 629 -15.08 19.84 21.99
N GLY A 630 -15.23 19.58 23.28
CA GLY A 630 -15.87 20.50 24.20
C GLY A 630 -15.53 20.19 25.64
N TYR A 631 -15.99 21.04 26.54
CA TYR A 631 -15.81 20.86 27.99
C TYR A 631 -17.14 21.06 28.72
N ARG A 632 -17.24 20.52 29.93
CA ARG A 632 -18.46 20.62 30.75
C ARG A 632 -18.58 22.02 31.36
N ILE A 633 -19.79 22.59 31.34
CA ILE A 633 -20.05 23.92 31.93
C ILE A 633 -20.72 23.82 33.31
N ASP A 634 -20.80 22.62 33.90
CA ASP A 634 -21.32 22.51 35.27
C ASP A 634 -20.40 23.19 36.30
N GLU A 635 -20.99 23.54 37.45
CA GLU A 635 -20.31 24.26 38.53
C GLU A 635 -19.04 23.53 38.97
N LYS A 636 -19.11 22.20 39.07
CA LYS A 636 -17.99 21.36 39.49
C LYS A 636 -16.80 21.46 38.52
N ASN A 637 -17.03 21.38 37.22
CA ASN A 637 -15.96 21.52 36.23
C ASN A 637 -15.44 22.96 36.17
N SER A 638 -16.32 23.95 36.32
CA SER A 638 -15.94 25.36 36.37
C SER A 638 -14.98 25.65 37.55
N GLU A 639 -15.25 25.08 38.72
CA GLU A 639 -14.37 25.19 39.89
C GLU A 639 -12.99 24.55 39.65
N ILE A 640 -12.96 23.35 39.05
CA ILE A 640 -11.71 22.66 38.70
C ILE A 640 -10.86 23.52 37.75
N LEU A 641 -11.46 24.02 36.68
CA LEU A 641 -10.76 24.84 35.68
C LEU A 641 -10.26 26.17 36.26
N LYS A 642 -11.07 26.84 37.09
CA LYS A 642 -10.69 28.08 37.77
C LYS A 642 -9.52 27.87 38.72
N LYS A 643 -9.58 26.81 39.54
CA LYS A 643 -8.50 26.46 40.47
C LYS A 643 -7.20 26.14 39.74
N LEU A 644 -7.28 25.28 38.72
CA LEU A 644 -6.12 24.88 37.92
C LEU A 644 -5.46 26.09 37.22
N THR A 645 -6.27 26.95 36.61
CA THR A 645 -5.77 28.17 35.96
C THR A 645 -5.12 29.12 36.96
N ALA A 646 -5.71 29.30 38.15
CA ALA A 646 -5.15 30.15 39.20
C ALA A 646 -3.80 29.63 39.72
N GLU A 647 -3.70 28.33 39.99
CA GLU A 647 -2.47 27.70 40.50
C GLU A 647 -1.33 27.76 39.46
N ILE A 648 -1.60 27.46 38.19
CA ILE A 648 -0.59 27.52 37.12
C ILE A 648 -0.04 28.94 36.97
N ASN A 649 -0.91 29.95 36.95
CA ASN A 649 -0.52 31.34 36.70
C ASN A 649 0.08 32.06 37.93
N GLN A 650 0.09 31.41 39.11
CA GLN A 650 0.79 31.90 40.30
C GLN A 650 2.26 31.44 40.38
N LEU A 651 2.65 30.45 39.57
CA LEU A 651 3.99 29.88 39.59
C LEU A 651 4.97 30.68 38.74
N THR A 652 6.24 30.64 39.14
CA THR A 652 7.35 31.09 38.29
C THR A 652 7.62 30.02 37.23
N LEU A 653 7.20 30.30 36.00
CA LEU A 653 7.32 29.36 34.87
C LEU A 653 8.73 29.34 34.30
N MET A 654 9.20 28.14 33.94
CA MET A 654 10.50 27.91 33.30
C MET A 654 10.30 27.59 31.81
N PRO A 655 11.17 28.09 30.91
CA PRO A 655 11.16 27.67 29.52
C PRO A 655 11.39 26.16 29.37
N LEU A 656 10.93 25.59 28.26
CA LEU A 656 11.14 24.16 27.99
C LEU A 656 12.64 23.78 28.00
N PRO A 657 13.02 22.67 28.67
CA PRO A 657 14.42 22.23 28.76
C PRO A 657 14.94 21.61 27.46
N THR A 658 14.03 21.14 26.60
CA THR A 658 14.33 20.50 25.32
C THR A 658 13.53 21.14 24.20
N TYR A 659 13.98 20.96 22.96
CA TYR A 659 13.22 21.40 21.79
C TYR A 659 11.87 20.67 21.75
N PRO A 660 10.74 21.40 21.60
CA PRO A 660 9.42 20.80 21.64
C PRO A 660 9.22 19.80 20.52
N HIS A 661 8.48 18.73 20.81
CA HIS A 661 8.11 17.69 19.85
C HIS A 661 6.61 17.39 19.96
N PRO A 662 5.99 16.80 18.91
CA PRO A 662 4.60 16.34 18.98
C PRO A 662 4.34 15.49 20.23
N ASP A 663 3.14 15.63 20.78
CA ASP A 663 2.65 15.02 22.02
C ASP A 663 3.28 15.51 23.34
N LEU A 664 4.26 16.43 23.29
CA LEU A 664 4.79 17.04 24.51
C LEU A 664 3.69 17.87 25.18
N VAL A 665 3.38 17.52 26.44
CA VAL A 665 2.51 18.34 27.29
C VAL A 665 3.34 19.46 27.90
N CYS A 666 2.89 20.69 27.73
CA CYS A 666 3.56 21.91 28.17
C CYS A 666 2.53 22.93 28.65
N LEU A 667 3.01 24.09 29.09
CA LEU A 667 2.17 25.25 29.37
C LEU A 667 2.29 26.24 28.21
N ALA A 668 1.16 26.64 27.64
CA ALA A 668 1.09 27.56 26.53
C ALA A 668 0.18 28.76 26.85
N PRO A 669 0.52 29.97 26.36
CA PRO A 669 -0.32 31.15 26.57
C PRO A 669 -1.57 31.10 25.68
N PHE A 670 -2.68 31.58 26.23
CA PHE A 670 -3.91 31.89 25.50
C PHE A 670 -4.49 33.21 26.01
N SER A 671 -5.05 34.01 25.10
CA SER A 671 -5.66 35.29 25.42
C SER A 671 -7.14 35.11 25.73
N ASP A 672 -7.51 35.24 27.00
CA ASP A 672 -8.89 35.18 27.44
C ASP A 672 -9.32 36.57 27.96
N PHE A 673 -10.37 37.15 27.38
CA PHE A 673 -10.86 38.51 27.66
C PHE A 673 -9.75 39.59 27.69
N GLY A 674 -8.76 39.49 26.80
CA GLY A 674 -7.66 40.45 26.68
C GLY A 674 -6.53 40.31 27.72
N LYS A 675 -6.56 39.27 28.58
CA LYS A 675 -5.45 38.92 29.48
C LYS A 675 -4.78 37.63 29.01
N GLN A 676 -3.47 37.67 28.83
CA GLN A 676 -2.68 36.49 28.49
C GLN A 676 -2.45 35.66 29.75
N ARG A 677 -2.86 34.39 29.71
CA ARG A 677 -2.67 33.41 30.79
C ARG A 677 -2.12 32.12 30.22
N TYR A 678 -1.42 31.35 31.05
CA TYR A 678 -0.89 30.04 30.70
C TYR A 678 -1.88 28.93 31.06
N PHE A 679 -1.99 27.95 30.17
CA PHE A 679 -2.87 26.80 30.29
C PHE A 679 -2.12 25.52 29.88
N ARG A 680 -2.60 24.36 30.35
CA ARG A 680 -2.06 23.07 29.91
C ARG A 680 -2.38 22.85 28.44
N ALA A 681 -1.35 22.52 27.66
CA ALA A 681 -1.48 22.29 26.25
C ALA A 681 -0.59 21.12 25.80
N GLN A 682 -1.00 20.43 24.76
CA GLN A 682 -0.23 19.40 24.09
C GLN A 682 0.25 19.93 22.73
N VAL A 683 1.54 19.79 22.43
CA VAL A 683 2.08 20.16 21.12
C VAL A 683 1.55 19.20 20.05
N LEU A 684 0.90 19.72 19.02
CA LEU A 684 0.40 18.93 17.89
C LEU A 684 1.48 18.75 16.81
N TYR A 685 2.03 19.87 16.33
CA TYR A 685 3.16 19.87 15.41
C TYR A 685 3.99 21.16 15.58
N VAL A 686 5.27 21.08 15.21
CA VAL A 686 6.20 22.21 15.23
C VAL A 686 6.52 22.62 13.79
N SER A 687 6.42 23.91 13.48
CA SER A 687 6.72 24.48 12.17
C SER A 687 7.57 25.74 12.31
N GLY A 688 8.84 25.64 11.94
CA GLY A 688 9.82 26.72 12.09
C GLY A 688 10.00 27.13 13.55
N ASN A 689 9.65 28.39 13.87
CA ASN A 689 9.74 28.99 15.20
C ASN A 689 8.39 29.04 15.94
N SER A 690 7.39 28.30 15.47
CA SER A 690 6.07 28.21 16.08
C SER A 690 5.62 26.76 16.24
N ALA A 691 4.72 26.51 17.18
CA ALA A 691 4.03 25.24 17.37
C ALA A 691 2.52 25.46 17.33
N GLU A 692 1.79 24.53 16.73
CA GLU A 692 0.35 24.40 16.97
C GLU A 692 0.15 23.57 18.24
N VAL A 693 -0.64 24.09 19.17
CA VAL A 693 -0.91 23.44 20.46
C VAL A 693 -2.40 23.21 20.66
N PHE A 694 -2.75 22.14 21.37
CA PHE A 694 -4.10 21.77 21.76
C PHE A 694 -4.28 21.91 23.27
N PHE A 695 -5.22 22.76 23.70
CA PHE A 695 -5.47 23.00 25.12
C PHE A 695 -6.26 21.83 25.71
N VAL A 696 -5.59 20.98 26.48
CA VAL A 696 -6.13 19.68 26.95
C VAL A 696 -7.33 19.81 27.89
N ASP A 697 -7.57 21.00 28.42
CA ASP A 697 -8.68 21.28 29.35
C ASP A 697 -9.90 21.91 28.70
N TYR A 698 -9.72 22.59 27.57
CA TYR A 698 -10.78 23.34 26.89
C TYR A 698 -11.11 22.77 25.51
N GLY A 699 -10.17 22.07 24.86
CA GLY A 699 -10.38 21.40 23.57
C GLY A 699 -10.16 22.26 22.33
N ASN A 700 -9.75 23.52 22.48
CA ASN A 700 -9.40 24.42 21.37
C ASN A 700 -7.91 24.31 21.00
N LYS A 701 -7.56 24.85 19.83
CA LYS A 701 -6.18 24.95 19.33
C LYS A 701 -5.71 26.40 19.16
N SER A 702 -4.40 26.61 19.17
CA SER A 702 -3.77 27.89 18.85
C SER A 702 -2.36 27.70 18.30
N HIS A 703 -1.90 28.65 17.47
CA HIS A 703 -0.50 28.79 17.14
C HIS A 703 0.22 29.61 18.21
N VAL A 704 1.38 29.14 18.65
CA VAL A 704 2.16 29.72 19.73
C VAL A 704 3.64 29.70 19.34
N ASP A 705 4.36 30.79 19.55
CA ASP A 705 5.81 30.82 19.32
C ASP A 705 6.56 29.94 20.32
N LEU A 706 7.61 29.25 19.86
CA LEU A 706 8.32 28.24 20.68
C LEU A 706 8.90 28.81 21.99
N HIS A 707 9.32 30.08 21.98
CA HIS A 707 9.89 30.75 23.14
C HIS A 707 8.87 31.07 24.24
N LEU A 708 7.57 30.96 23.93
CA LEU A 708 6.48 31.15 24.88
C LEU A 708 6.00 29.83 25.50
N LEU A 709 6.54 28.69 25.08
CA LEU A 709 6.19 27.39 25.66
C LEU A 709 6.99 27.17 26.95
N MET A 710 6.29 26.80 28.02
CA MET A 710 6.86 26.61 29.34
C MET A 710 6.75 25.15 29.79
N GLU A 711 7.67 24.71 30.65
CA GLU A 711 7.64 23.38 31.26
C GLU A 711 6.44 23.22 32.18
N ILE A 712 5.80 22.05 32.14
CA ILE A 712 4.68 21.71 33.03
C ILE A 712 5.19 20.97 34.28
N PRO A 713 4.93 21.49 35.50
CA PRO A 713 5.29 20.77 36.72
C PRO A 713 4.54 19.44 36.86
N CYS A 714 5.22 18.40 37.38
CA CYS A 714 4.69 17.03 37.47
C CYS A 714 3.32 16.94 38.14
N GLN A 715 3.08 17.75 39.18
CA GLN A 715 1.81 17.80 39.92
C GLN A 715 0.59 18.13 39.02
N PHE A 716 0.79 18.89 37.94
CA PHE A 716 -0.28 19.22 36.98
C PHE A 716 -0.36 18.24 35.82
N LEU A 717 0.70 17.48 35.56
CA LEU A 717 0.73 16.45 34.53
C LEU A 717 -0.09 15.22 34.95
N GLU A 718 -0.13 14.92 36.26
CA GLU A 718 -0.90 13.79 36.82
C GLU A 718 -2.42 14.06 36.88
N LEU A 719 -2.84 15.32 36.85
CA LEU A 719 -4.25 15.69 36.90
C LEU A 719 -4.97 15.34 35.60
N PRO A 720 -6.21 14.81 35.65
CA PRO A 720 -6.96 14.46 34.46
C PRO A 720 -7.19 15.68 33.56
N PHE A 721 -7.18 15.45 32.25
CA PHE A 721 -7.59 16.43 31.26
C PHE A 721 -9.12 16.58 31.28
N GLN A 722 -9.59 17.83 31.14
CA GLN A 722 -11.01 18.17 31.26
C GLN A 722 -11.75 18.21 29.91
N ALA A 723 -11.05 18.41 28.79
CA ALA A 723 -11.67 18.39 27.47
C ALA A 723 -12.16 16.97 27.12
N LEU A 724 -13.31 16.90 26.47
CA LEU A 724 -13.99 15.67 26.08
C LEU A 724 -14.20 15.66 24.56
N GLU A 725 -13.93 14.51 23.94
CA GLU A 725 -14.17 14.26 22.51
C GLU A 725 -15.57 13.66 22.34
N PHE A 726 -16.39 14.26 21.48
CA PHE A 726 -17.78 13.86 21.26
C PHE A 726 -18.02 13.47 19.81
N LYS A 727 -18.86 12.45 19.60
CA LYS A 727 -19.31 12.01 18.29
C LYS A 727 -20.82 11.76 18.28
N ILE A 728 -21.53 12.32 17.31
CA ILE A 728 -22.98 12.14 17.17
C ILE A 728 -23.28 10.72 16.68
N CYS A 729 -24.17 10.03 17.37
CA CYS A 729 -24.61 8.68 17.08
C CYS A 729 -25.51 8.59 15.84
N LYS A 730 -25.53 7.43 15.17
CA LYS A 730 -26.49 6.98 14.16
C LYS A 730 -26.57 7.88 12.92
N MET A 731 -25.47 8.54 12.60
CA MET A 731 -25.39 9.50 11.51
C MET A 731 -24.19 9.23 10.61
N ARG A 732 -24.38 9.36 9.29
CA ARG A 732 -23.30 9.38 8.29
C ARG A 732 -23.53 10.48 7.25
N PRO A 733 -22.51 10.90 6.48
CA PRO A 733 -22.71 11.82 5.36
C PRO A 733 -23.73 11.28 4.35
N SER A 734 -24.55 12.14 3.77
CA SER A 734 -25.50 11.74 2.74
C SER A 734 -24.82 11.26 1.45
N ALA A 735 -25.52 10.48 0.63
CA ALA A 735 -25.02 10.02 -0.66
C ALA A 735 -24.61 11.19 -1.59
N LYS A 736 -25.24 12.36 -1.47
CA LYS A 736 -24.84 13.58 -2.21
C LYS A 736 -23.42 14.04 -1.85
N SER A 737 -22.99 13.76 -0.62
CA SER A 737 -21.66 14.09 -0.13
C SER A 737 -20.58 13.07 -0.56
N LEU A 738 -20.97 11.93 -1.16
CA LEU A 738 -20.01 10.98 -1.75
C LEU A 738 -19.25 11.58 -2.94
N VAL A 739 -19.89 12.50 -3.68
CA VAL A 739 -19.25 13.28 -4.75
C VAL A 739 -18.10 14.12 -4.20
N CYS A 740 -18.13 14.45 -2.91
CA CYS A 740 -17.06 15.17 -2.22
C CYS A 740 -15.99 14.23 -1.61
N GLY A 741 -16.07 12.90 -1.80
CA GLY A 741 -15.02 11.95 -1.42
C GLY A 741 -15.05 11.46 0.05
N GLU A 742 -16.17 10.92 0.51
CA GLU A 742 -16.41 10.59 1.94
C GLU A 742 -16.12 11.79 2.85
N HIS A 743 -16.64 12.94 2.47
CA HIS A 743 -16.57 14.18 3.24
C HIS A 743 -17.99 14.65 3.51
N TRP A 744 -18.17 15.41 4.58
CA TRP A 744 -19.33 16.27 4.71
C TRP A 744 -19.17 17.43 3.72
N SER A 745 -20.24 17.79 3.00
CA SER A 745 -20.21 18.98 2.12
C SER A 745 -19.84 20.23 2.92
N ASP A 746 -19.29 21.25 2.26
CA ASP A 746 -18.94 22.50 2.94
C ASP A 746 -20.19 23.16 3.54
N GLY A 747 -21.33 23.10 2.83
CA GLY A 747 -22.63 23.54 3.36
C GLY A 747 -23.04 22.82 4.65
N ALA A 748 -22.84 21.50 4.72
CA ALA A 748 -23.11 20.73 5.95
C ALA A 748 -22.20 21.17 7.12
N SER A 749 -20.92 21.45 6.82
CA SER A 749 -19.93 21.87 7.82
C SER A 749 -20.24 23.26 8.37
N GLN A 750 -20.54 24.22 7.49
CA GLN A 750 -20.94 25.58 7.89
C GLN A 750 -22.25 25.57 8.68
N TRP A 751 -23.22 24.78 8.23
CA TRP A 751 -24.50 24.65 8.93
C TRP A 751 -24.31 24.04 10.31
N PHE A 752 -23.58 22.94 10.44
CA PHE A 752 -23.29 22.33 11.73
C PHE A 752 -22.55 23.30 12.65
N ALA A 753 -21.53 24.01 12.15
CA ALA A 753 -20.83 25.04 12.91
C ALA A 753 -21.79 26.13 13.42
N SER A 754 -22.77 26.56 12.61
CA SER A 754 -23.78 27.54 13.03
C SER A 754 -24.73 27.04 14.12
N LEU A 755 -24.94 25.72 14.21
CA LEU A 755 -25.78 25.10 15.24
C LEU A 755 -25.05 24.93 16.58
N VAL A 756 -23.72 24.76 16.55
CA VAL A 756 -22.93 24.44 17.75
C VAL A 756 -22.10 25.61 18.28
N SER A 757 -21.68 26.53 17.42
CA SER A 757 -20.78 27.62 17.82
C SER A 757 -21.50 28.65 18.70
N GLY A 758 -20.89 28.99 19.84
CA GLY A 758 -21.42 29.97 20.78
C GLY A 758 -22.73 29.57 21.47
N CYS A 759 -23.13 28.30 21.36
CA CYS A 759 -24.35 27.77 21.94
C CYS A 759 -24.04 26.75 23.04
N THR A 760 -24.70 26.88 24.19
CA THR A 760 -24.67 25.83 25.21
C THR A 760 -25.53 24.65 24.75
N LEU A 761 -24.93 23.46 24.69
CA LEU A 761 -25.59 22.25 24.21
C LEU A 761 -25.83 21.26 25.34
N LEU A 762 -26.96 20.56 25.26
CA LEU A 762 -27.26 19.42 26.11
C LEU A 762 -26.94 18.14 25.37
N VAL A 763 -26.11 17.30 25.96
CA VAL A 763 -25.63 16.06 25.35
C VAL A 763 -26.07 14.87 26.18
N LYS A 764 -26.67 13.88 25.53
CA LYS A 764 -26.99 12.59 26.14
C LYS A 764 -25.99 11.54 25.70
N VAL A 765 -25.25 10.97 26.65
CA VAL A 765 -24.22 9.97 26.36
C VAL A 765 -24.83 8.59 26.14
N PHE A 766 -24.57 8.03 24.96
CA PHE A 766 -25.07 6.73 24.52
C PHE A 766 -24.06 5.61 24.75
N SER A 767 -22.79 5.84 24.41
CA SER A 767 -21.69 4.90 24.68
C SER A 767 -20.34 5.63 24.73
N VAL A 768 -19.30 4.97 25.24
CA VAL A 768 -17.92 5.49 25.22
C VAL A 768 -17.05 4.47 24.49
N VAL A 769 -16.41 4.86 23.39
CA VAL A 769 -15.56 3.98 22.57
C VAL A 769 -14.21 4.66 22.39
N HIS A 770 -13.12 4.02 22.80
CA HIS A 770 -11.75 4.56 22.71
C HIS A 770 -11.60 6.00 23.25
N SER A 771 -12.20 6.28 24.41
CA SER A 771 -12.24 7.60 25.07
C SER A 771 -13.09 8.67 24.36
N VAL A 772 -13.86 8.31 23.33
CA VAL A 772 -14.79 9.20 22.63
C VAL A 772 -16.22 8.93 23.07
N LEU A 773 -16.93 9.99 23.44
CA LEU A 773 -18.31 9.93 23.87
C LEU A 773 -19.21 9.94 22.64
N HIS A 774 -19.90 8.84 22.41
CA HIS A 774 -20.96 8.72 21.40
C HIS A 774 -22.25 9.27 22.00
N VAL A 775 -22.82 10.31 21.39
CA VAL A 775 -23.86 11.14 22.01
C VAL A 775 -25.02 11.51 21.07
N ASP A 776 -26.17 11.84 21.67
CA ASP A 776 -27.20 12.68 21.04
C ASP A 776 -27.05 14.11 21.53
N VAL A 777 -27.13 15.09 20.61
CA VAL A 777 -26.91 16.51 20.91
C VAL A 777 -28.20 17.29 20.71
N TYR A 778 -28.56 18.09 21.71
CA TYR A 778 -29.77 18.88 21.75
C TYR A 778 -29.45 20.37 21.91
N GLN A 779 -30.11 21.20 21.13
CA GLN A 779 -30.06 22.66 21.22
C GLN A 779 -31.40 23.18 21.77
N TYR A 780 -31.33 24.06 22.77
CA TYR A 780 -32.52 24.75 23.29
C TYR A 780 -32.79 26.01 22.47
N SER A 781 -33.85 25.99 21.66
CA SER A 781 -34.47 27.23 21.19
C SER A 781 -35.40 27.73 22.31
N GLY A 782 -35.48 29.03 22.57
CA GLY A 782 -36.17 29.62 23.74
C GLY A 782 -37.68 29.34 23.92
N VAL A 783 -38.24 28.36 23.21
CA VAL A 783 -39.61 27.85 23.33
C VAL A 783 -39.53 26.34 23.53
N GLN A 784 -39.77 25.88 24.77
CA GLN A 784 -39.93 24.53 25.36
C GLN A 784 -39.47 23.20 24.69
N ASP A 785 -39.17 23.13 23.40
CA ASP A 785 -38.74 21.91 22.71
C ASP A 785 -37.24 21.94 22.37
N ALA A 786 -36.51 20.96 22.91
CA ALA A 786 -35.10 20.74 22.61
C ALA A 786 -34.98 20.06 21.24
N ILE A 787 -34.27 20.69 20.30
CA ILE A 787 -34.12 20.18 18.93
C ILE A 787 -32.89 19.29 18.85
N ASN A 788 -33.05 18.06 18.34
CA ASN A 788 -31.92 17.16 18.10
C ASN A 788 -31.17 17.56 16.82
N ILE A 789 -29.88 17.87 16.95
CA ILE A 789 -29.05 18.35 15.84
C ILE A 789 -28.94 17.31 14.71
N ARG A 790 -28.91 16.00 15.03
CA ARG A 790 -28.88 14.93 14.02
C ARG A 790 -30.11 15.00 13.13
N ASP A 791 -31.29 15.14 13.73
CA ASP A 791 -32.55 15.06 13.02
C ASP A 791 -32.71 16.26 12.07
N VAL A 792 -32.21 17.44 12.50
CA VAL A 792 -32.09 18.63 11.64
C VAL A 792 -31.18 18.36 10.43
N LEU A 793 -30.00 17.77 10.64
CA LEU A 793 -29.06 17.46 9.55
C LEU A 793 -29.63 16.45 8.55
N ILE A 794 -30.40 15.47 9.04
CA ILE A 794 -31.07 14.47 8.19
C ILE A 794 -32.21 15.11 7.40
N GLN A 795 -33.05 15.93 8.03
CA GLN A 795 -34.18 16.60 7.37
C GLN A 795 -33.71 17.53 6.25
N GLN A 796 -32.56 18.19 6.42
CA GLN A 796 -31.94 19.03 5.39
C GLN A 796 -31.18 18.24 4.30
N GLY A 797 -31.10 16.91 4.42
CA GLY A 797 -30.43 16.05 3.44
C GLY A 797 -28.91 16.08 3.48
N TYR A 798 -28.31 16.66 4.53
CA TYR A 798 -26.86 16.64 4.75
C TYR A 798 -26.39 15.30 5.30
N ALA A 799 -27.24 14.62 6.08
CA ALA A 799 -26.92 13.34 6.72
C ALA A 799 -27.93 12.23 6.39
N GLU A 800 -27.49 10.97 6.57
CA GLU A 800 -28.32 9.77 6.53
C GLU A 800 -28.21 8.98 7.84
N LEU A 801 -29.27 8.23 8.15
CA LEU A 801 -29.28 7.33 9.30
C LEU A 801 -28.38 6.11 9.04
N THR A 802 -27.59 5.74 10.03
CA THR A 802 -26.71 4.55 9.98
C THR A 802 -26.76 3.77 11.28
N GLU A 803 -26.40 2.49 11.23
CA GLU A 803 -26.20 1.69 12.43
C GLU A 803 -24.92 2.10 13.18
N GLU A 804 -24.92 1.88 14.51
CA GLU A 804 -23.73 2.04 15.35
C GLU A 804 -22.67 0.96 15.08
N SER A 805 -21.41 1.27 15.43
CA SER A 805 -20.32 0.29 15.36
C SER A 805 -20.55 -0.88 16.31
N TYR A 806 -19.93 -2.02 16.00
CA TYR A 806 -19.98 -3.21 16.83
C TYR A 806 -19.56 -2.91 18.29
N GLU A 807 -18.49 -2.15 18.49
CA GLU A 807 -17.99 -1.77 19.82
C GLU A 807 -18.98 -0.90 20.60
N SER A 808 -19.64 0.05 19.94
CA SER A 808 -20.70 0.85 20.57
C SER A 808 -21.86 -0.05 21.00
N LYS A 809 -22.33 -0.95 20.12
CA LYS A 809 -23.39 -1.93 20.43
C LYS A 809 -23.00 -2.81 21.64
N VAL A 810 -21.77 -3.31 21.70
CA VAL A 810 -21.25 -4.10 22.82
C VAL A 810 -21.18 -3.28 24.12
N ASN A 811 -20.71 -2.03 24.07
CA ASN A 811 -20.67 -1.16 25.25
C ASN A 811 -22.06 -0.85 25.80
N ILE A 812 -23.06 -0.67 24.93
CA ILE A 812 -24.46 -0.48 25.32
C ILE A 812 -25.02 -1.73 25.97
N LEU A 813 -24.68 -2.93 25.45
CA LEU A 813 -25.06 -4.19 26.07
C LEU A 813 -24.41 -4.33 27.45
N ARG A 814 -23.10 -4.11 27.57
CA ARG A 814 -22.36 -4.16 28.84
C ARG A 814 -22.95 -3.19 29.85
N ALA A 815 -23.28 -1.97 29.43
CA ALA A 815 -23.94 -0.99 30.28
C ALA A 815 -25.32 -1.45 30.77
N ALA A 816 -26.14 -2.03 29.88
CA ALA A 816 -27.45 -2.55 30.26
C ALA A 816 -27.33 -3.71 31.26
N ILE A 817 -26.35 -4.60 31.07
CA ILE A 817 -26.04 -5.69 31.99
C ILE A 817 -25.51 -5.14 33.33
N ASN A 818 -24.61 -4.15 33.30
CA ASN A 818 -24.08 -3.54 34.52
C ASN A 818 -25.16 -2.82 35.33
N LYS A 819 -26.13 -2.13 34.68
CA LYS A 819 -27.32 -1.58 35.35
C LYS A 819 -28.17 -2.68 36.00
N LEU A 820 -28.14 -3.90 35.47
CA LEU A 820 -28.86 -5.06 35.99
C LEU A 820 -28.14 -5.75 37.16
N VAL A 821 -26.80 -5.61 37.25
CA VAL A 821 -25.95 -6.37 38.18
C VAL A 821 -25.35 -5.48 39.29
N CYS A 822 -25.09 -4.20 39.03
CA CYS A 822 -24.14 -3.39 39.80
C CYS A 822 -24.70 -2.05 40.35
N ASP A 823 -26.01 -1.83 40.42
CA ASP A 823 -26.56 -0.61 41.06
C ASP A 823 -26.38 -0.65 42.61
N GLY A 824 -25.13 -0.50 43.05
CA GLY A 824 -24.73 -0.35 44.44
C GLY A 824 -24.62 -1.66 45.24
N PRO A 825 -24.20 -1.59 46.53
CA PRO A 825 -23.97 -2.76 47.40
C PRO A 825 -25.24 -3.60 47.69
N ASN A 826 -26.38 -3.25 47.08
CA ASN A 826 -27.67 -3.94 47.18
C ASN A 826 -28.39 -4.08 45.80
N GLY A 827 -27.67 -4.06 44.68
CA GLY A 827 -28.17 -3.72 43.33
C GLY A 827 -29.29 -4.53 42.67
N CYS A 828 -29.78 -5.62 43.27
CA CYS A 828 -31.04 -6.27 42.86
C CYS A 828 -32.15 -6.25 43.92
N LYS A 829 -31.87 -5.78 45.15
CA LYS A 829 -32.81 -5.86 46.29
C LYS A 829 -33.79 -4.68 46.37
N CYS A 830 -33.52 -3.57 45.68
CA CYS A 830 -34.34 -2.35 45.73
C CYS A 830 -35.09 -2.03 44.43
N LEU A 831 -34.92 -2.82 43.37
CA LEU A 831 -35.62 -2.64 42.10
C LEU A 831 -36.93 -3.45 42.12
N GLY A 832 -38.07 -2.79 41.90
CA GLY A 832 -39.35 -3.48 41.76
C GLY A 832 -39.34 -4.47 40.57
N PRO A 833 -40.13 -5.56 40.64
CA PRO A 833 -40.11 -6.63 39.63
C PRO A 833 -40.37 -6.14 38.20
N GLU A 834 -41.18 -5.09 38.03
CA GLU A 834 -41.44 -4.45 36.74
C GLU A 834 -40.19 -3.79 36.15
N ARG A 835 -39.39 -3.10 36.97
CA ARG A 835 -38.18 -2.42 36.50
C ARG A 835 -37.09 -3.42 36.13
N VAL A 836 -37.00 -4.53 36.87
CA VAL A 836 -36.12 -5.66 36.54
C VAL A 836 -36.54 -6.30 35.22
N ALA A 837 -37.84 -6.56 35.01
CA ALA A 837 -38.35 -7.12 33.76
C ALA A 837 -38.06 -6.21 32.55
N GLN A 838 -38.24 -4.89 32.69
CA GLN A 838 -37.89 -3.91 31.66
C GLN A 838 -36.39 -3.92 31.31
N LEU A 839 -35.51 -3.99 32.31
CA LEU A 839 -34.06 -4.05 32.09
C LEU A 839 -33.62 -5.38 31.48
N GLN A 840 -34.21 -6.51 31.92
CA GLN A 840 -33.96 -7.83 31.36
C GLN A 840 -34.41 -7.93 29.90
N ASP A 841 -35.59 -7.40 29.57
CA ASP A 841 -36.08 -7.39 28.19
C ASP A 841 -35.25 -6.45 27.30
N SER A 842 -34.86 -5.29 27.80
CA SER A 842 -33.92 -4.38 27.13
C SER A 842 -32.57 -5.06 26.83
N ALA A 843 -31.99 -5.78 27.80
CA ALA A 843 -30.76 -6.54 27.60
C ALA A 843 -30.95 -7.69 26.59
N ARG A 844 -32.07 -8.41 26.65
CA ARG A 844 -32.41 -9.49 25.72
C ARG A 844 -32.56 -9.00 24.29
N GLN A 845 -33.31 -7.91 24.07
CA GLN A 845 -33.50 -7.31 22.74
C GLN A 845 -32.17 -6.83 22.15
N LYS A 846 -31.30 -6.20 22.97
CA LYS A 846 -29.95 -5.77 22.53
C LYS A 846 -29.04 -6.95 22.18
N LEU A 847 -29.14 -8.05 22.93
CA LEU A 847 -28.37 -9.27 22.70
C LEU A 847 -28.86 -9.99 21.44
N LEU A 848 -30.17 -10.10 21.24
CA LEU A 848 -30.76 -10.62 20.00
C LEU A 848 -30.35 -9.78 18.79
N GLY A 849 -30.34 -8.45 18.90
CA GLY A 849 -29.87 -7.58 17.82
C GLY A 849 -28.38 -7.71 17.46
N LEU A 850 -27.54 -8.24 18.36
CA LEU A 850 -26.12 -8.51 18.07
C LEU A 850 -25.93 -9.85 17.33
N PHE A 851 -26.69 -10.89 17.70
CA PHE A 851 -26.56 -12.23 17.12
C PHE A 851 -27.44 -12.46 15.90
N CYS A 852 -28.61 -11.82 15.84
CA CYS A 852 -29.53 -11.88 14.72
C CYS A 852 -29.27 -10.66 13.85
N GLN A 853 -28.16 -10.65 13.10
CA GLN A 853 -27.90 -9.58 12.13
C GLN A 853 -29.14 -9.41 11.23
N SER A 854 -29.70 -8.20 11.28
CA SER A 854 -30.70 -7.70 10.34
C SER A 854 -30.23 -8.01 8.92
N LYS A 855 -31.17 -8.49 8.10
CA LYS A 855 -30.97 -8.88 6.70
C LYS A 855 -29.98 -7.92 6.01
N PRO A 856 -29.06 -8.44 5.16
CA PRO A 856 -28.29 -7.59 4.27
C PRO A 856 -29.25 -6.62 3.58
N ARG A 857 -28.82 -5.35 3.41
CA ARG A 857 -29.53 -4.30 2.66
C ARG A 857 -30.43 -4.97 1.62
N GLU A 858 -31.75 -4.79 1.71
CA GLU A 858 -32.62 -5.24 0.63
C GLU A 858 -31.99 -4.76 -0.67
N LYS A 859 -31.68 -5.72 -1.55
CA LYS A 859 -31.13 -5.44 -2.86
C LYS A 859 -32.14 -4.51 -3.51
N ILE A 860 -31.88 -3.20 -3.51
CA ILE A 860 -32.71 -2.24 -4.23
C ILE A 860 -32.47 -2.61 -5.69
N VAL A 861 -33.38 -3.40 -6.24
CA VAL A 861 -33.43 -3.66 -7.68
C VAL A 861 -33.76 -2.30 -8.29
N PRO A 862 -32.86 -1.68 -9.06
CA PRO A 862 -33.16 -0.39 -9.68
C PRO A 862 -34.39 -0.57 -10.57
N LYS A 863 -35.49 0.13 -10.28
CA LYS A 863 -36.66 0.20 -11.16
C LYS A 863 -36.34 1.13 -12.33
N TRP A 864 -35.55 0.66 -13.28
CA TRP A 864 -35.38 1.33 -14.58
C TRP A 864 -35.68 0.36 -15.71
N HIS A 865 -36.84 0.60 -16.31
CA HIS A 865 -37.45 0.14 -17.56
C HIS A 865 -37.15 -1.27 -18.10
N GLU A 866 -38.23 -2.01 -18.31
CA GLU A 866 -38.34 -3.31 -18.98
C GLU A 866 -37.64 -3.34 -20.36
N LYS A 867 -36.33 -3.62 -20.32
CA LYS A 867 -35.40 -4.12 -21.36
C LYS A 867 -35.12 -3.21 -22.58
N PRO A 868 -33.89 -2.69 -22.68
CA PRO A 868 -33.17 -2.84 -23.95
C PRO A 868 -31.67 -3.20 -23.88
N TYR A 869 -30.97 -3.13 -22.73
CA TYR A 869 -29.55 -3.48 -22.61
C TYR A 869 -29.20 -4.01 -21.21
N GLU A 870 -28.84 -5.29 -21.09
CA GLU A 870 -28.23 -5.93 -19.91
C GLU A 870 -26.79 -5.41 -19.66
N TRP A 871 -26.63 -4.09 -19.54
CA TRP A 871 -25.40 -3.52 -18.99
C TRP A 871 -25.46 -3.69 -17.47
N ASN A 872 -24.43 -4.30 -16.89
CA ASN A 872 -24.11 -4.34 -15.44
C ASN A 872 -24.50 -5.58 -14.62
N GLN A 873 -24.66 -6.76 -15.22
CA GLN A 873 -24.55 -8.00 -14.44
C GLN A 873 -23.47 -8.88 -15.06
N VAL A 874 -22.33 -8.99 -14.36
CA VAL A 874 -21.41 -10.10 -14.60
C VAL A 874 -22.22 -11.37 -14.37
N ASP A 875 -22.24 -12.29 -15.35
CA ASP A 875 -22.83 -13.61 -15.17
C ASP A 875 -22.30 -14.15 -13.83
N PRO A 876 -23.14 -14.58 -12.88
CA PRO A 876 -22.69 -15.12 -11.60
C PRO A 876 -21.62 -16.22 -11.75
N LYS A 877 -21.57 -16.91 -12.89
CA LYS A 877 -20.55 -17.90 -13.24
C LYS A 877 -19.18 -17.33 -13.61
N LEU A 878 -19.13 -16.06 -14.05
CA LEU A 878 -17.92 -15.32 -14.42
C LEU A 878 -17.39 -14.46 -13.25
N VAL A 879 -18.14 -14.34 -12.16
CA VAL A 879 -17.60 -13.85 -10.91
C VAL A 879 -16.59 -14.89 -10.46
N MET A 880 -15.30 -14.51 -10.43
CA MET A 880 -14.30 -15.32 -9.74
C MET A 880 -14.75 -15.44 -8.29
N GLU A 881 -15.39 -16.54 -7.93
CA GLU A 881 -15.51 -16.95 -6.55
C GLU A 881 -14.09 -16.97 -6.00
N GLN A 882 -13.89 -16.20 -4.93
CA GLN A 882 -12.67 -16.24 -4.16
C GLN A 882 -12.39 -17.71 -3.90
N ALA A 883 -11.29 -18.25 -4.46
CA ALA A 883 -11.01 -19.68 -4.47
C ALA A 883 -11.18 -20.26 -3.05
N ASP A 884 -12.37 -20.79 -2.78
CA ASP A 884 -12.60 -21.76 -1.75
C ASP A 884 -12.37 -23.12 -2.41
N HIS A 885 -11.67 -23.96 -1.65
CA HIS A 885 -11.16 -25.31 -1.96
C HIS A 885 -9.69 -25.31 -2.44
N GLU A 886 -8.72 -25.86 -1.69
CA GLU A 886 -8.77 -26.91 -0.68
C GLU A 886 -7.53 -26.94 0.26
N SER A 887 -7.74 -27.52 1.45
CA SER A 887 -6.76 -27.93 2.47
C SER A 887 -5.97 -26.85 3.25
N SER A 888 -6.68 -25.97 3.95
CA SER A 888 -6.43 -25.79 5.39
C SER A 888 -7.59 -25.04 6.05
N ARG A 889 -8.45 -25.77 6.77
CA ARG A 889 -9.25 -25.13 7.82
C ARG A 889 -8.27 -24.50 8.81
N GLY A 890 -8.10 -23.18 8.74
CA GLY A 890 -7.36 -22.41 9.74
C GLY A 890 -6.15 -21.62 9.24
N LYS A 891 -6.33 -20.70 8.29
CA LYS A 891 -5.56 -19.45 8.29
C LYS A 891 -6.49 -18.30 7.91
N ASN A 892 -7.24 -17.79 8.90
CA ASN A 892 -7.77 -16.43 8.81
C ASN A 892 -6.58 -15.52 8.47
N THR A 893 -6.64 -14.81 7.33
CA THR A 893 -5.70 -13.72 7.05
C THR A 893 -5.97 -12.62 8.07
N PHE A 894 -5.20 -12.63 9.16
CA PHE A 894 -5.25 -11.63 10.23
C PHE A 894 -4.83 -10.25 9.67
N LEU A 895 -5.80 -9.37 9.44
CA LEU A 895 -5.62 -8.10 8.70
C LEU A 895 -4.61 -7.14 9.38
N TYR A 896 -4.56 -7.15 10.71
CA TYR A 896 -3.74 -6.24 11.52
C TYR A 896 -2.45 -6.89 12.05
N GLN A 897 -2.23 -8.15 11.69
CA GLN A 897 -1.05 -8.90 12.11
C GLN A 897 0.14 -8.63 11.19
N LEU A 898 1.25 -8.22 11.79
CA LEU A 898 2.52 -8.09 11.09
C LEU A 898 3.24 -9.46 10.95
N HIS A 899 4.11 -9.57 9.96
CA HIS A 899 4.93 -10.75 9.73
C HIS A 899 5.88 -11.02 10.91
N LYS A 900 6.43 -12.25 10.93
CA LYS A 900 7.24 -12.75 12.05
C LYS A 900 8.52 -11.92 12.24
N LEU A 901 8.79 -11.55 13.49
CA LEU A 901 10.05 -10.93 13.90
C LEU A 901 11.24 -11.87 13.65
N VAL A 902 12.34 -11.30 13.18
CA VAL A 902 13.64 -11.95 13.10
C VAL A 902 14.36 -11.68 14.42
N VAL A 903 14.57 -12.73 15.21
CA VAL A 903 15.29 -12.64 16.48
C VAL A 903 16.76 -12.91 16.21
N LEU A 904 17.59 -11.91 16.42
CA LEU A 904 19.04 -12.02 16.35
C LEU A 904 19.55 -12.33 17.76
N GLY A 905 20.18 -13.49 17.92
CA GLY A 905 20.88 -13.83 19.16
C GLY A 905 22.23 -13.12 19.19
N THR A 906 22.57 -12.55 20.36
CA THR A 906 23.92 -12.07 20.66
C THR A 906 24.89 -13.21 20.95
#